data_AF-A0A7Y2JF38-F1
#
_entry.id   AF-A0A7Y2JF38-F1
#
_cell.length_a   1.000
_cell.length_b   1.000
_cell.length_c   1.000
_cell.angle_alpha   90.00
_cell.angle_beta   90.00
_cell.angle_gamma   90.00
#
_symmetry.space_group_name_H-M   'P 1'
#
loop_
_entity.id
_entity.type
_entity.pdbx_description
1 polymer ?
#
loop_
_entity_poly.entity_id
_entity_poly.type
_entity_poly.pdbx_seq_one_letter_code
_entity_poly.pdbx_strand_id
1 'polypeptide(L)'
;ADITGFAGFETANDCRNTGATWFDYNNDGFLDIYISDWNGCDGNQLYRNNGNGTFTDVTAATNIQATTDLASFVALPFDFNDDGFLDLYISNDFDKPNDLYINNAGTSFNNEAAAYGVDTMADDMGIAIADYNSDGLFDLFVTAIDKNFLLKNQGNNTFIDVAETMNVGNTLWAWGTRFSDFDLDGDEDLFVTNGFVFQERSTEPNYYFKNMLVEGQESFQDVSEQLGLNELTVSVDFVEFDYDNDGDVDLLVTDNEGSALFYENKLLNYDEPNALHWFKVVLEGTTSNRNGFGTTIQLTTANGTINRYYSGVGFLGQSIQPVHFGLNNETQITELVINWPSGITETFNNISADQTIKATEGQGFEVLDIEPSQKIYGCTDPMSCSYDPIATLNDGSCTYLQSQTLTGNTNASLLSTETYSYTIGAGSTANWEIVGGELLEGQGTNTVTVKWHLSDEGRISVTETNEECSSLTQSLTIDLQATDLPDNVSVARLWNEATLEAIRNDFARPTIHARNLFHSSVAMYDIWAIYDEVARPYLIGNNLNGFSSELEEFVSIEGVEESRNKAISFAMYRLLSHRFQNSPEAEESQEIFNLIMEKLEYDTSYTSLIYEFGNAAALGNYVAQIIIDYGLQDGSREATGYDNAYYEPVNAPYALDTNNNPPINDPNRWQPLGLDIFIDQGGNVVDGNVPEFLSPEWGNVWPFALKEEDKVSYQRNGSTFHVYHDPPAPPYINTTDITTESDAYKWGFTMVSVWQSHLDPRDEVMWDISPNALGNTDINEYPTDFLDYPEFYNYFEGGDISTGHNLNPITGQPYQPNIVPRGDYARVLAEFWADGPDSETPPGHWFTILNYVNDHPSFEKRFEGDGEILDALEWDVKAYFILGGGMHDAAISAWSIKGWYDYIRPISAIRYMASQGQSTDPSLDNYSVTGIPLIEGYIEVIEEGDPLAGFNNQNVGRIKLYTWKGHDFINDVETEVAGVGWILADNWYPYQRPTFVTPPFAGFVSGHSTYSRAAADLLTKLTGSPFFPGGLGEFVAKENEFLVFEDGPSQDVVLQWATYRDASDQTSLSRIWGGIHPPADDIPGRLIGEEVAEDTFAFAEPYFRGQTPANPNDNSFVVYPNPTTNKTLTITNTDLTDQINLFDIKGRKIDVLTSSYDEFSRQTTIKLNSATASGLYMLSVNNTAKMIVVKY
;
A
#
# COMPACT_ATOMS: atom_id res chain seq x y z
N ALA A 1 -17.76 8.93 -15.80
CA ALA A 1 -17.21 9.93 -16.73
C ALA A 1 -17.14 11.25 -15.99
N ASP A 2 -15.94 11.73 -15.74
CA ASP A 2 -15.73 13.05 -15.15
C ASP A 2 -16.24 14.14 -16.12
N ILE A 3 -17.18 14.96 -15.63
CA ILE A 3 -17.78 16.05 -16.40
C ILE A 3 -17.31 17.42 -15.91
N THR A 4 -16.39 17.49 -14.95
CA THR A 4 -15.96 18.73 -14.26
C THR A 4 -15.47 19.78 -15.25
N GLY A 5 -14.54 19.41 -16.13
CA GLY A 5 -14.03 20.30 -17.18
C GLY A 5 -15.08 20.66 -18.24
N PHE A 6 -15.99 19.72 -18.56
CA PHE A 6 -17.10 19.99 -19.48
C PHE A 6 -18.10 20.99 -18.89
N ALA A 7 -18.36 20.89 -17.59
CA ALA A 7 -19.24 21.76 -16.84
C ALA A 7 -18.62 23.15 -16.65
N GLY A 8 -17.36 23.39 -17.01
CA GLY A 8 -16.73 24.71 -16.97
C GLY A 8 -15.99 25.03 -15.67
N PHE A 9 -15.76 24.03 -14.83
CA PHE A 9 -14.83 24.10 -13.71
C PHE A 9 -13.41 23.73 -14.16
N GLU A 10 -12.41 24.16 -13.41
CA GLU A 10 -11.06 23.62 -13.55
C GLU A 10 -11.06 22.17 -13.04
N THR A 11 -10.48 21.24 -13.81
CA THR A 11 -10.44 19.82 -13.44
C THR A 11 -9.48 19.55 -12.28
N ALA A 12 -8.49 20.41 -12.08
CA ALA A 12 -7.54 20.39 -10.98
C ALA A 12 -6.99 21.80 -10.72
N ASN A 13 -6.77 22.15 -9.46
CA ASN A 13 -6.06 23.36 -9.03
C ASN A 13 -5.33 23.10 -7.70
N ASP A 14 -4.41 24.00 -7.34
CA ASP A 14 -3.62 23.91 -6.10
C ASP A 14 -4.39 24.48 -4.87
N CYS A 15 -5.69 24.77 -5.00
CA CYS A 15 -6.51 25.34 -3.92
C CYS A 15 -6.85 24.28 -2.87
N ARG A 16 -7.04 24.68 -1.60
CA ARG A 16 -7.64 23.81 -0.58
C ARG A 16 -9.11 24.20 -0.42
N ASN A 17 -9.91 23.77 -1.38
CA ASN A 17 -11.35 24.05 -1.37
C ASN A 17 -12.02 23.27 -0.22
N THR A 18 -12.68 23.96 0.69
CA THR A 18 -13.28 23.37 1.90
C THR A 18 -14.80 23.28 1.83
N GLY A 19 -15.47 24.19 1.13
CA GLY A 19 -16.93 24.24 1.08
C GLY A 19 -17.49 24.62 -0.29
N ALA A 20 -18.69 24.15 -0.59
CA ALA A 20 -19.45 24.46 -1.80
C ALA A 20 -20.89 24.84 -1.44
N THR A 21 -21.25 26.11 -1.66
CA THR A 21 -22.57 26.67 -1.31
C THR A 21 -23.37 27.01 -2.55
N TRP A 22 -24.57 26.46 -2.67
CA TRP A 22 -25.50 26.76 -3.75
C TRP A 22 -26.49 27.87 -3.36
N PHE A 23 -26.60 28.88 -4.20
CA PHE A 23 -27.57 29.97 -4.07
C PHE A 23 -27.79 30.66 -5.43
N ASP A 24 -28.89 31.39 -5.60
CA ASP A 24 -29.14 32.17 -6.82
C ASP A 24 -28.79 33.63 -6.53
N TYR A 25 -27.60 34.07 -6.96
CA TYR A 25 -27.11 35.39 -6.59
C TYR A 25 -27.70 36.51 -7.45
N ASN A 26 -28.26 36.18 -8.61
CA ASN A 26 -28.69 37.16 -9.61
C ASN A 26 -30.21 37.13 -9.89
N ASN A 27 -30.94 36.27 -9.19
CA ASN A 27 -32.38 36.04 -9.29
C ASN A 27 -32.82 35.59 -10.70
N ASP A 28 -32.01 34.77 -11.39
CA ASP A 28 -32.38 34.19 -12.70
C ASP A 28 -33.06 32.82 -12.60
N GLY A 29 -33.19 32.28 -11.39
CA GLY A 29 -33.83 30.99 -11.09
C GLY A 29 -32.88 29.80 -11.19
N PHE A 30 -31.62 29.99 -11.57
CA PHE A 30 -30.61 28.93 -11.56
C PHE A 30 -29.73 29.04 -10.32
N LEU A 31 -29.44 27.91 -9.67
CA LEU A 31 -28.49 27.89 -8.57
C LEU A 31 -27.07 28.04 -9.11
N ASP A 32 -26.40 29.08 -8.64
CA ASP A 32 -24.97 29.35 -8.76
C ASP A 32 -24.21 28.67 -7.62
N ILE A 33 -22.88 28.58 -7.73
CA ILE A 33 -22.04 27.92 -6.73
C ILE A 33 -20.89 28.82 -6.27
N TYR A 34 -20.78 28.97 -4.97
CA TYR A 34 -19.65 29.62 -4.30
C TYR A 34 -18.75 28.56 -3.66
N ILE A 35 -17.45 28.65 -3.91
CA ILE A 35 -16.43 27.72 -3.43
C ILE A 35 -15.51 28.47 -2.46
N SER A 36 -15.46 27.98 -1.22
CA SER A 36 -14.56 28.47 -0.18
C SER A 36 -13.18 27.84 -0.33
N ASP A 37 -12.12 28.65 -0.27
CA ASP A 37 -10.72 28.23 -0.19
C ASP A 37 -10.21 28.47 1.23
N TRP A 38 -9.70 27.42 1.87
CA TRP A 38 -9.07 27.53 3.18
C TRP A 38 -7.62 27.99 3.08
N ASN A 39 -6.89 27.60 2.02
CA ASN A 39 -5.56 28.13 1.70
C ASN A 39 -5.04 27.44 0.43
N GLY A 40 -4.55 28.18 -0.55
CA GLY A 40 -3.83 27.57 -1.69
C GLY A 40 -4.01 28.34 -2.97
N CYS A 41 -5.09 29.12 -3.07
CA CYS A 41 -5.36 29.99 -4.20
C CYS A 41 -5.46 31.46 -3.80
N ASP A 42 -5.51 32.34 -4.80
CA ASP A 42 -5.62 33.79 -4.61
C ASP A 42 -7.01 34.21 -4.03
N GLY A 43 -7.87 33.26 -3.62
CA GLY A 43 -9.13 33.48 -2.88
C GLY A 43 -10.31 32.58 -3.29
N ASN A 44 -11.43 32.77 -2.61
CA ASN A 44 -12.73 32.11 -2.88
C ASN A 44 -13.26 32.40 -4.30
N GLN A 45 -14.11 31.51 -4.81
CA GLN A 45 -14.60 31.56 -6.20
C GLN A 45 -16.13 31.55 -6.28
N LEU A 46 -16.70 32.33 -7.21
CA LEU A 46 -18.12 32.32 -7.54
C LEU A 46 -18.32 31.94 -9.01
N TYR A 47 -19.11 30.90 -9.24
CA TYR A 47 -19.46 30.42 -10.57
C TYR A 47 -20.94 30.60 -10.86
N ARG A 48 -21.25 31.33 -11.94
CA ARG A 48 -22.62 31.48 -12.42
C ARG A 48 -23.05 30.27 -13.23
N ASN A 49 -24.22 29.72 -12.94
CA ASN A 49 -24.86 28.68 -13.73
C ASN A 49 -25.46 29.28 -15.02
N ASN A 50 -25.12 28.71 -16.18
CA ASN A 50 -25.61 29.22 -17.46
C ASN A 50 -26.95 28.58 -17.90
N GLY A 51 -27.52 27.67 -17.10
CA GLY A 51 -28.80 27.00 -17.38
C GLY A 51 -28.75 25.95 -18.50
N ASN A 52 -27.55 25.60 -18.97
CA ASN A 52 -27.31 24.65 -20.07
C ASN A 52 -26.37 23.49 -19.66
N GLY A 53 -26.17 23.28 -18.35
CA GLY A 53 -25.25 22.30 -17.81
C GLY A 53 -23.79 22.77 -17.72
N THR A 54 -23.51 24.06 -17.93
CA THR A 54 -22.17 24.64 -17.76
C THR A 54 -22.19 25.86 -16.83
N PHE A 55 -21.04 26.16 -16.23
CA PHE A 55 -20.78 27.23 -15.30
C PHE A 55 -19.78 28.24 -15.88
N THR A 56 -19.74 29.44 -15.32
CA THR A 56 -18.79 30.49 -15.69
C THR A 56 -18.28 31.15 -14.43
N ASP A 57 -16.96 31.14 -14.23
CA ASP A 57 -16.33 31.91 -13.17
C ASP A 57 -16.63 33.40 -13.37
N VAL A 58 -17.34 33.98 -12.40
CA VAL A 58 -17.71 35.39 -12.35
C VAL A 58 -17.05 36.12 -11.18
N THR A 59 -16.16 35.47 -10.43
CA THR A 59 -15.51 35.99 -9.21
C THR A 59 -14.97 37.40 -9.41
N ALA A 60 -14.18 37.59 -10.48
CA ALA A 60 -13.61 38.89 -10.79
C ALA A 60 -14.64 39.91 -11.30
N ALA A 61 -15.65 39.45 -12.03
CA ALA A 61 -16.68 40.31 -12.62
C ALA A 61 -17.66 40.85 -11.58
N THR A 62 -17.94 40.07 -10.54
CA THR A 62 -18.84 40.44 -9.44
C THR A 62 -18.11 41.09 -8.27
N ASN A 63 -16.78 41.21 -8.30
CA ASN A 63 -16.00 41.80 -7.21
C ASN A 63 -16.18 41.05 -5.86
N ILE A 64 -16.46 39.74 -5.91
CA ILE A 64 -16.57 38.89 -4.72
C ILE A 64 -15.25 38.17 -4.40
N GLN A 65 -14.13 38.81 -4.74
CA GLN A 65 -12.80 38.26 -4.51
C GLN A 65 -12.52 38.40 -3.01
N ALA A 66 -12.26 37.28 -2.32
CA ALA A 66 -11.68 37.35 -0.98
C ALA A 66 -10.34 38.09 -1.05
N THR A 67 -9.97 38.81 0.02
CA THR A 67 -8.60 39.32 0.11
C THR A 67 -7.65 38.14 0.23
N THR A 68 -6.52 38.18 -0.48
CA THR A 68 -5.42 37.20 -0.34
C THR A 68 -5.11 36.94 1.13
N ASP A 69 -4.89 35.67 1.50
CA ASP A 69 -4.54 35.19 2.85
C ASP A 69 -5.71 35.05 3.86
N LEU A 70 -6.95 34.82 3.40
CA LEU A 70 -8.07 34.39 4.25
C LEU A 70 -8.33 32.89 4.10
N ALA A 71 -8.52 32.22 5.22
CA ALA A 71 -8.80 30.79 5.28
C ALA A 71 -10.30 30.56 5.52
N SER A 72 -11.08 30.44 4.45
CA SER A 72 -12.54 30.39 4.53
C SER A 72 -13.07 28.95 4.70
N PHE A 73 -14.17 28.80 5.43
CA PHE A 73 -14.89 27.52 5.57
C PHE A 73 -16.31 27.58 4.99
N VAL A 74 -17.25 28.17 5.72
CA VAL A 74 -18.69 28.14 5.38
C VAL A 74 -19.14 29.47 4.80
N ALA A 75 -20.02 29.42 3.80
CA ALA A 75 -20.67 30.60 3.25
C ALA A 75 -22.20 30.47 3.42
N LEU A 76 -22.82 31.39 4.16
CA LEU A 76 -24.27 31.41 4.41
C LEU A 76 -24.94 32.49 3.55
N PRO A 77 -25.82 32.13 2.60
CA PRO A 77 -26.61 33.10 1.86
C PRO A 77 -27.79 33.60 2.70
N PHE A 78 -27.97 34.91 2.82
CA PHE A 78 -29.08 35.56 3.52
C PHE A 78 -29.23 37.00 3.01
N ASP A 79 -30.45 37.55 2.94
CA ASP A 79 -30.69 38.94 2.55
C ASP A 79 -30.60 39.83 3.80
N PHE A 80 -29.42 40.39 4.08
CA PHE A 80 -29.16 41.15 5.31
C PHE A 80 -29.77 42.56 5.28
N ASN A 81 -30.10 43.07 4.09
CA ASN A 81 -30.53 44.45 3.89
C ASN A 81 -31.98 44.60 3.41
N ASP A 82 -32.69 43.48 3.26
CA ASP A 82 -34.08 43.35 2.78
C ASP A 82 -34.29 43.94 1.37
N ASP A 83 -33.31 43.84 0.46
CA ASP A 83 -33.39 44.37 -0.90
C ASP A 83 -33.87 43.36 -1.96
N GLY A 84 -34.06 42.10 -1.56
CA GLY A 84 -34.52 40.99 -2.38
C GLY A 84 -33.41 40.27 -3.14
N PHE A 85 -32.14 40.55 -2.86
CA PHE A 85 -31.01 39.79 -3.36
C PHE A 85 -30.26 39.13 -2.20
N LEU A 86 -29.93 37.84 -2.34
CA LEU A 86 -29.17 37.14 -1.31
C LEU A 86 -27.74 37.70 -1.25
N ASP A 87 -27.34 38.12 -0.05
CA ASP A 87 -25.96 38.44 0.32
C ASP A 87 -25.24 37.15 0.76
N LEU A 88 -23.95 37.24 1.11
CA LEU A 88 -23.15 36.09 1.52
C LEU A 88 -22.27 36.38 2.74
N TYR A 89 -22.50 35.68 3.84
CA TYR A 89 -21.69 35.76 5.07
C TYR A 89 -20.73 34.58 5.16
N ILE A 90 -19.44 34.81 5.43
CA ILE A 90 -18.38 33.80 5.35
C ILE A 90 -17.56 33.76 6.62
N SER A 91 -17.34 32.54 7.14
CA SER A 91 -16.45 32.28 8.27
C SER A 91 -15.00 32.14 7.83
N ASN A 92 -14.08 32.74 8.59
CA ASN A 92 -12.65 32.74 8.34
C ASN A 92 -11.86 32.30 9.58
N ASP A 93 -10.88 31.43 9.36
CA ASP A 93 -9.98 30.87 10.37
C ASP A 93 -8.82 31.81 10.71
N PHE A 94 -8.00 31.46 11.71
CA PHE A 94 -6.75 32.12 12.11
C PHE A 94 -6.90 33.56 12.65
N ASP A 95 -7.91 33.80 13.47
CA ASP A 95 -8.19 35.11 14.08
C ASP A 95 -8.32 36.21 13.01
N LYS A 96 -8.96 35.87 11.89
CA LYS A 96 -9.25 36.77 10.77
C LYS A 96 -10.70 37.25 10.85
N PRO A 97 -11.00 38.47 10.38
CA PRO A 97 -12.37 38.94 10.34
C PRO A 97 -13.18 38.11 9.33
N ASN A 98 -14.38 37.72 9.73
CA ASN A 98 -15.39 37.19 8.81
C ASN A 98 -15.82 38.25 7.77
N ASP A 99 -16.25 37.77 6.59
CA ASP A 99 -16.69 38.61 5.48
C ASP A 99 -18.22 38.60 5.36
N LEU A 100 -18.81 39.75 5.01
CA LEU A 100 -20.23 39.87 4.62
C LEU A 100 -20.30 40.62 3.30
N TYR A 101 -20.54 39.89 2.22
CA TYR A 101 -20.65 40.44 0.87
C TYR A 101 -22.09 40.84 0.57
N ILE A 102 -22.37 42.14 0.63
CA ILE A 102 -23.66 42.72 0.23
C ILE A 102 -23.78 42.74 -1.29
N ASN A 103 -24.84 42.13 -1.81
CA ASN A 103 -25.15 41.94 -3.21
C ASN A 103 -25.78 43.21 -3.81
N ASN A 104 -25.17 43.72 -4.88
CA ASN A 104 -25.65 44.90 -5.60
C ASN A 104 -26.54 44.46 -6.77
N ALA A 105 -27.72 43.95 -6.45
CA ALA A 105 -28.74 43.55 -7.43
C ALA A 105 -28.24 42.55 -8.50
N GLY A 106 -27.45 41.55 -8.08
CA GLY A 106 -26.92 40.49 -8.95
C GLY A 106 -25.77 40.91 -9.85
N THR A 107 -25.20 42.11 -9.66
CA THR A 107 -24.14 42.64 -10.55
C THR A 107 -22.76 42.69 -9.92
N SER A 108 -22.66 42.94 -8.62
CA SER A 108 -21.40 42.96 -7.88
C SER A 108 -21.63 42.82 -6.37
N PHE A 109 -20.56 42.63 -5.59
CA PHE A 109 -20.61 42.54 -4.14
C PHE A 109 -19.70 43.59 -3.47
N ASN A 110 -20.10 44.03 -2.27
CA ASN A 110 -19.28 44.87 -1.38
C ASN A 110 -19.17 44.21 -0.01
N ASN A 111 -17.96 44.09 0.53
CA ASN A 111 -17.79 43.61 1.90
C ASN A 111 -18.17 44.70 2.92
N GLU A 112 -19.18 44.42 3.75
CA GLU A 112 -19.69 45.34 4.79
C GLU A 112 -19.71 44.70 6.20
N ALA A 113 -18.96 43.63 6.45
CA ALA A 113 -18.97 42.89 7.73
C ALA A 113 -18.86 43.80 8.96
N ALA A 114 -17.87 44.71 8.97
CA ALA A 114 -17.65 45.66 10.06
C ALA A 114 -18.77 46.70 10.22
N ALA A 115 -19.48 47.05 9.15
CA ALA A 115 -20.62 47.98 9.22
C ALA A 115 -21.84 47.33 9.86
N TYR A 116 -22.02 46.02 9.62
CA TYR A 116 -23.07 45.19 10.20
C TYR A 116 -22.68 44.65 11.58
N GLY A 117 -21.41 44.69 11.96
CA GLY A 117 -20.94 44.16 13.25
C GLY A 117 -20.87 42.63 13.29
N VAL A 118 -20.62 42.01 12.14
CA VAL A 118 -20.47 40.55 11.97
C VAL A 118 -19.03 40.16 11.62
N ASP A 119 -18.07 41.09 11.72
CA ASP A 119 -16.64 40.84 11.52
C ASP A 119 -15.99 40.20 12.76
N THR A 120 -16.59 39.11 13.27
CA THR A 120 -15.99 38.34 14.36
C THR A 120 -14.60 37.85 13.96
N MET A 121 -13.72 37.77 14.96
CA MET A 121 -12.33 37.35 14.81
C MET A 121 -12.02 36.30 15.88
N ALA A 122 -11.93 35.05 15.43
CA ALA A 122 -11.33 33.92 16.10
C ALA A 122 -10.98 32.87 15.02
N ASP A 123 -10.92 31.60 15.38
CA ASP A 123 -10.75 30.49 14.45
C ASP A 123 -12.13 29.99 14.00
N ASP A 124 -12.88 30.85 13.27
CA ASP A 124 -14.31 30.66 12.99
C ASP A 124 -14.56 29.57 11.94
N MET A 125 -15.49 28.65 12.24
CA MET A 125 -15.75 27.42 11.48
C MET A 125 -17.16 27.38 10.90
N GLY A 126 -18.13 26.83 11.64
CA GLY A 126 -19.52 26.65 11.23
C GLY A 126 -20.40 27.88 11.45
N ILE A 127 -21.49 27.97 10.68
CA ILE A 127 -22.48 29.05 10.76
C ILE A 127 -23.89 28.44 10.81
N ALA A 128 -24.69 28.85 11.79
CA ALA A 128 -26.12 28.55 11.87
C ALA A 128 -26.95 29.85 11.96
N ILE A 129 -28.22 29.78 11.52
CA ILE A 129 -29.15 30.91 11.48
C ILE A 129 -30.51 30.50 12.03
N ALA A 130 -31.08 31.32 12.92
CA ALA A 130 -32.41 31.10 13.50
C ALA A 130 -33.01 32.38 14.11
N ASP A 131 -34.33 32.42 14.26
CA ASP A 131 -35.05 33.41 15.09
C ASP A 131 -35.15 32.86 16.54
N TYR A 132 -34.00 32.60 17.17
CA TYR A 132 -33.93 31.83 18.43
C TYR A 132 -34.69 32.49 19.59
N ASN A 133 -34.90 33.81 19.51
CA ASN A 133 -35.55 34.61 20.54
C ASN A 133 -37.00 35.01 20.19
N SER A 134 -37.50 34.57 19.03
CA SER A 134 -38.85 34.87 18.50
C SER A 134 -39.19 36.36 18.39
N ASP A 135 -38.22 37.23 18.07
CA ASP A 135 -38.44 38.65 17.82
C ASP A 135 -38.74 38.98 16.34
N GLY A 136 -38.68 37.97 15.47
CA GLY A 136 -38.95 38.08 14.04
C GLY A 136 -37.74 38.50 13.22
N LEU A 137 -36.55 38.56 13.82
CA LEU A 137 -35.29 38.83 13.15
C LEU A 137 -34.39 37.58 13.26
N PHE A 138 -33.78 37.17 12.15
CA PHE A 138 -32.84 36.05 12.17
C PHE A 138 -31.48 36.49 12.74
N ASP A 139 -30.98 35.66 13.66
CA ASP A 139 -29.72 35.78 14.39
C ASP A 139 -28.73 34.71 13.87
N LEU A 140 -27.42 34.90 14.10
CA LEU A 140 -26.38 33.98 13.64
C LEU A 140 -25.60 33.38 14.80
N PHE A 141 -25.31 32.09 14.74
CA PHE A 141 -24.35 31.43 15.62
C PHE A 141 -23.12 31.00 14.82
N VAL A 142 -21.93 31.33 15.33
CA VAL A 142 -20.65 31.03 14.71
C VAL A 142 -19.78 30.26 15.69
N THR A 143 -19.32 29.08 15.30
CA THR A 143 -18.42 28.24 16.11
C THR A 143 -16.96 28.65 15.90
N ALA A 144 -16.15 28.53 16.95
CA ALA A 144 -14.69 28.66 16.86
C ALA A 144 -13.98 27.85 17.97
N ILE A 145 -12.65 27.96 18.04
CA ILE A 145 -11.84 27.26 19.03
C ILE A 145 -11.87 28.00 20.38
N ASP A 146 -12.31 27.29 21.44
CA ASP A 146 -12.45 27.78 22.82
C ASP A 146 -13.34 29.03 22.97
N LYS A 147 -14.12 29.34 21.94
CA LYS A 147 -14.97 30.52 21.85
C LYS A 147 -16.00 30.35 20.75
N ASN A 148 -17.22 30.81 20.96
CA ASN A 148 -18.26 30.92 19.93
C ASN A 148 -18.88 32.31 19.98
N PHE A 149 -19.65 32.66 18.94
CA PHE A 149 -20.36 33.94 18.84
C PHE A 149 -21.85 33.71 18.54
N LEU A 150 -22.71 34.46 19.22
CA LEU A 150 -24.16 34.48 18.95
C LEU A 150 -24.53 35.92 18.63
N LEU A 151 -24.59 36.22 17.34
CA LEU A 151 -24.79 37.54 16.78
C LEU A 151 -26.28 37.83 16.69
N LYS A 152 -26.79 38.62 17.64
CA LYS A 152 -28.19 39.05 17.71
C LYS A 152 -28.46 40.27 16.82
N ASN A 153 -29.35 40.13 15.86
CA ASN A 153 -29.81 41.19 14.97
C ASN A 153 -30.57 42.27 15.76
N GLN A 154 -30.22 43.54 15.53
CA GLN A 154 -30.81 44.68 16.22
C GLN A 154 -31.95 45.36 15.45
N GLY A 155 -32.32 44.84 14.26
CA GLY A 155 -33.41 45.35 13.42
C GLY A 155 -33.08 46.65 12.69
N ASN A 156 -31.79 46.99 12.60
CA ASN A 156 -31.27 48.19 11.96
C ASN A 156 -30.00 47.87 11.13
N ASN A 157 -29.92 46.63 10.63
CA ASN A 157 -28.77 46.11 9.87
C ASN A 157 -27.47 46.11 10.68
N THR A 158 -27.57 45.91 12.00
CA THR A 158 -26.42 45.69 12.89
C THR A 158 -26.66 44.52 13.82
N PHE A 159 -25.59 43.83 14.18
CA PHE A 159 -25.58 42.66 15.06
C PHE A 159 -24.76 42.95 16.31
N ILE A 160 -25.08 42.26 17.41
CA ILE A 160 -24.32 42.29 18.65
C ILE A 160 -24.11 40.88 19.18
N ASP A 161 -22.87 40.55 19.57
CA ASP A 161 -22.56 39.28 20.19
C ASP A 161 -23.14 39.19 21.62
N VAL A 162 -23.91 38.12 21.87
CA VAL A 162 -24.54 37.80 23.16
C VAL A 162 -24.20 36.38 23.65
N ALA A 163 -23.24 35.67 23.05
CA ALA A 163 -22.98 34.25 23.33
C ALA A 163 -22.74 33.94 24.82
N GLU A 164 -21.90 34.75 25.46
CA GLU A 164 -21.57 34.64 26.89
C GLU A 164 -22.81 34.84 27.78
N THR A 165 -23.67 35.81 27.45
CA THR A 165 -24.90 36.06 28.22
C THR A 165 -25.96 35.00 28.00
N MET A 166 -25.86 34.25 26.90
CA MET A 166 -26.77 33.17 26.53
C MET A 166 -26.27 31.77 26.91
N ASN A 167 -25.09 31.68 27.56
CA ASN A 167 -24.41 30.45 27.99
C ASN A 167 -23.94 29.51 26.85
N VAL A 168 -23.64 30.07 25.67
CA VAL A 168 -23.16 29.31 24.50
C VAL A 168 -21.78 29.78 24.02
N GLY A 169 -21.08 30.59 24.83
CA GLY A 169 -19.85 31.28 24.44
C GLY A 169 -18.59 30.43 24.28
N ASN A 170 -18.58 29.16 24.73
CA ASN A 170 -17.45 28.24 24.56
C ASN A 170 -17.92 26.78 24.66
N THR A 171 -17.65 26.00 23.62
CA THR A 171 -17.91 24.55 23.55
C THR A 171 -16.64 23.73 23.29
N LEU A 172 -15.45 24.30 23.52
CA LEU A 172 -14.13 23.74 23.19
C LEU A 172 -13.80 23.89 21.69
N TRP A 173 -13.27 22.86 21.03
CA TRP A 173 -12.88 22.93 19.61
C TRP A 173 -14.08 22.63 18.71
N ALA A 174 -14.86 23.67 18.42
CA ALA A 174 -16.16 23.54 17.76
C ALA A 174 -16.08 23.58 16.22
N TRP A 175 -16.91 22.76 15.58
CA TRP A 175 -17.01 22.63 14.12
C TRP A 175 -18.45 22.88 13.63
N GLY A 176 -19.16 21.85 13.20
CA GLY A 176 -20.55 21.90 12.74
C GLY A 176 -21.56 22.36 13.79
N THR A 177 -22.57 23.13 13.35
CA THR A 177 -23.63 23.65 14.22
C THR A 177 -24.95 23.91 13.48
N ARG A 178 -26.07 23.67 14.19
CA ARG A 178 -27.46 23.84 13.70
C ARG A 178 -28.40 24.30 14.79
N PHE A 179 -29.40 25.07 14.36
CA PHE A 179 -30.62 25.30 15.11
C PHE A 179 -31.72 24.34 14.61
N SER A 180 -32.41 23.68 15.53
CA SER A 180 -33.59 22.85 15.22
C SER A 180 -34.45 22.65 16.46
N ASP A 181 -35.74 22.38 16.26
CA ASP A 181 -36.73 22.18 17.31
C ASP A 181 -36.83 20.69 17.66
N PHE A 182 -35.83 20.19 18.41
CA PHE A 182 -35.69 18.76 18.70
C PHE A 182 -36.71 18.25 19.72
N ASP A 183 -37.20 19.11 20.63
CA ASP A 183 -38.16 18.72 21.66
C ASP A 183 -39.63 19.10 21.39
N LEU A 184 -39.87 19.67 20.20
CA LEU A 184 -41.17 20.02 19.64
C LEU A 184 -41.92 21.10 20.43
N ASP A 185 -41.24 21.94 21.22
CA ASP A 185 -41.89 22.96 22.05
C ASP A 185 -42.11 24.32 21.34
N GLY A 186 -41.48 24.51 20.17
CA GLY A 186 -41.70 25.61 19.24
C GLY A 186 -40.49 26.56 19.07
N ASP A 187 -39.54 26.57 20.01
CA ASP A 187 -38.27 27.26 19.87
C ASP A 187 -37.16 26.33 19.33
N GLU A 188 -36.18 26.90 18.62
CA GLU A 188 -35.06 26.12 18.10
C GLU A 188 -33.97 26.00 19.17
N ASP A 189 -33.60 24.75 19.48
CA ASP A 189 -32.42 24.36 20.25
C ASP A 189 -31.15 24.44 19.39
N LEU A 190 -29.98 24.34 20.03
CA LEU A 190 -28.68 24.44 19.36
C LEU A 190 -27.85 23.17 19.60
N PHE A 191 -27.36 22.54 18.53
CA PHE A 191 -26.39 21.44 18.60
C PHE A 191 -25.04 21.84 18.00
N VAL A 192 -23.95 21.38 18.62
CA VAL A 192 -22.55 21.72 18.25
C VAL A 192 -21.66 20.48 18.35
N THR A 193 -20.95 20.15 17.27
CA THR A 193 -19.95 19.07 17.24
C THR A 193 -18.55 19.56 17.57
N ASN A 194 -17.74 18.73 18.24
CA ASN A 194 -16.39 19.11 18.69
C ASN A 194 -15.36 17.99 18.53
N GLY A 195 -14.09 18.37 18.69
CA GLY A 195 -12.95 17.47 18.79
C GLY A 195 -11.95 17.65 17.65
N PHE A 196 -10.66 17.57 17.97
CA PHE A 196 -9.58 17.58 16.99
C PHE A 196 -8.30 17.04 17.62
N VAL A 197 -7.59 16.16 16.89
CA VAL A 197 -6.31 15.61 17.35
C VAL A 197 -5.20 16.60 17.03
N PHE A 198 -4.78 17.39 18.02
CA PHE A 198 -3.67 18.32 17.87
C PHE A 198 -2.97 18.60 19.21
N GLN A 199 -1.65 18.37 19.24
CA GLN A 199 -0.81 18.52 20.42
C GLN A 199 -1.32 17.70 21.62
N GLU A 200 -1.82 18.35 22.68
CA GLU A 200 -2.35 17.70 23.88
C GLU A 200 -3.87 17.45 23.81
N ARG A 201 -4.54 17.80 22.70
CA ARG A 201 -5.97 17.58 22.49
C ARG A 201 -6.26 16.30 21.70
N SER A 202 -7.44 15.75 21.94
CA SER A 202 -7.93 14.49 21.38
C SER A 202 -9.46 14.57 21.28
N THR A 203 -10.18 13.53 21.70
CA THR A 203 -11.64 13.50 21.72
C THR A 203 -12.22 14.55 22.70
N GLU A 204 -13.28 15.23 22.28
CA GLU A 204 -14.00 16.24 23.06
C GLU A 204 -15.52 15.96 22.99
N PRO A 205 -16.33 16.40 23.98
CA PRO A 205 -17.75 16.15 23.98
C PRO A 205 -18.50 17.02 22.97
N ASN A 206 -19.52 16.45 22.33
CA ASN A 206 -20.54 17.23 21.61
C ASN A 206 -21.49 17.94 22.60
N TYR A 207 -22.11 19.04 22.17
CA TYR A 207 -23.02 19.83 23.01
C TYR A 207 -24.40 19.99 22.39
N TYR A 208 -25.42 19.71 23.20
CA TYR A 208 -26.82 20.04 22.97
C TYR A 208 -27.28 21.08 23.99
N PHE A 209 -27.78 22.19 23.48
CA PHE A 209 -28.29 23.32 24.24
C PHE A 209 -29.79 23.45 24.02
N LYS A 210 -30.57 23.14 25.07
CA LYS A 210 -32.00 23.42 25.08
C LYS A 210 -32.23 24.94 25.12
N ASN A 211 -33.07 25.47 24.24
CA ASN A 211 -33.57 26.84 24.33
C ASN A 211 -34.63 26.93 25.43
N MET A 212 -34.54 27.95 26.28
CA MET A 212 -35.41 28.08 27.46
C MET A 212 -36.50 29.15 27.27
N LEU A 213 -36.74 29.58 26.02
CA LEU A 213 -37.61 30.70 25.71
C LEU A 213 -39.05 30.38 26.10
N VAL A 214 -39.52 29.15 25.80
CA VAL A 214 -40.86 28.67 26.18
C VAL A 214 -41.01 28.51 27.71
N GLU A 215 -39.93 28.19 28.43
CA GLU A 215 -39.91 28.23 29.90
C GLU A 215 -39.85 29.66 30.49
N GLY A 216 -39.78 30.68 29.63
CA GLY A 216 -39.81 32.10 29.98
C GLY A 216 -38.44 32.69 30.33
N GLN A 217 -37.35 32.09 29.84
CA GLN A 217 -35.98 32.56 30.00
C GLN A 217 -35.30 32.71 28.65
N GLU A 218 -34.86 33.91 28.28
CA GLU A 218 -34.05 34.14 27.08
C GLU A 218 -32.60 33.70 27.40
N SER A 219 -32.34 32.40 27.30
CA SER A 219 -31.04 31.75 27.56
C SER A 219 -31.04 30.31 27.05
N PHE A 220 -29.86 29.74 26.79
CA PHE A 220 -29.71 28.31 26.56
C PHE A 220 -29.26 27.54 27.81
N GLN A 221 -29.66 26.27 27.90
CA GLN A 221 -29.25 25.33 28.93
C GLN A 221 -28.57 24.09 28.30
N ASP A 222 -27.32 23.83 28.66
CA ASP A 222 -26.64 22.57 28.33
C ASP A 222 -27.31 21.39 29.05
N VAL A 223 -27.85 20.45 28.26
CA VAL A 223 -28.44 19.19 28.75
C VAL A 223 -27.82 17.96 28.06
N SER A 224 -26.63 18.12 27.47
CA SER A 224 -25.94 17.09 26.66
C SER A 224 -25.75 15.79 27.44
N GLU A 225 -25.21 15.87 28.65
CA GLU A 225 -25.01 14.70 29.53
C GLU A 225 -26.33 14.04 29.95
N GLN A 226 -27.39 14.83 30.14
CA GLN A 226 -28.71 14.30 30.52
C GLN A 226 -29.33 13.47 29.39
N LEU A 227 -29.11 13.87 28.13
CA LEU A 227 -29.63 13.20 26.94
C LEU A 227 -28.68 12.13 26.39
N GLY A 228 -27.45 12.04 26.90
CA GLY A 228 -26.43 11.13 26.39
C GLY A 228 -25.82 11.58 25.05
N LEU A 229 -25.86 12.88 24.77
CA LEU A 229 -25.32 13.52 23.56
C LEU A 229 -23.91 14.11 23.77
N ASN A 230 -23.22 13.74 24.86
CA ASN A 230 -21.90 14.25 25.25
C ASN A 230 -20.77 13.22 25.08
N GLU A 231 -20.92 12.31 24.13
CA GLU A 231 -19.89 11.32 23.81
C GLU A 231 -18.59 12.01 23.38
N LEU A 232 -17.44 11.47 23.82
CA LEU A 232 -16.13 12.01 23.50
C LEU A 232 -15.70 11.52 22.11
N THR A 233 -15.70 12.41 21.13
CA THR A 233 -15.46 12.06 19.72
C THR A 233 -14.52 13.06 19.04
N VAL A 234 -14.15 12.78 17.79
CA VAL A 234 -13.54 13.75 16.87
C VAL A 234 -14.58 14.06 15.79
N SER A 235 -15.65 14.77 16.18
CA SER A 235 -16.80 15.04 15.31
C SER A 235 -16.69 16.37 14.58
N VAL A 236 -16.86 16.35 13.25
CA VAL A 236 -16.66 17.52 12.40
C VAL A 236 -17.98 18.14 11.93
N ASP A 237 -18.97 17.34 11.54
CA ASP A 237 -20.33 17.81 11.19
C ASP A 237 -21.42 16.79 11.56
N PHE A 238 -22.68 17.21 11.43
CA PHE A 238 -23.87 16.39 11.62
C PHE A 238 -25.02 16.81 10.71
N VAL A 239 -26.03 15.96 10.61
CA VAL A 239 -27.29 16.27 9.92
C VAL A 239 -28.49 15.93 10.79
N GLU A 240 -29.44 16.87 10.86
CA GLU A 240 -30.72 16.74 11.53
C GLU A 240 -31.82 16.37 10.53
N PHE A 241 -32.61 15.33 10.81
CA PHE A 241 -33.76 14.94 9.98
C PHE A 241 -34.69 13.99 10.71
N ASP A 242 -35.95 14.00 10.30
CA ASP A 242 -36.95 13.03 10.73
C ASP A 242 -36.79 11.75 9.89
N TYR A 243 -36.03 10.78 10.40
CA TYR A 243 -35.59 9.59 9.67
C TYR A 243 -36.75 8.64 9.39
N ASP A 244 -37.66 8.51 10.36
CA ASP A 244 -38.75 7.55 10.30
C ASP A 244 -40.10 8.19 9.92
N ASN A 245 -40.15 9.51 9.75
CA ASN A 245 -41.35 10.30 9.43
C ASN A 245 -42.42 10.32 10.53
N ASP A 246 -42.05 10.13 11.79
CA ASP A 246 -42.99 10.26 12.91
C ASP A 246 -43.13 11.71 13.42
N GLY A 247 -42.18 12.58 13.07
CA GLY A 247 -42.24 14.03 13.21
C GLY A 247 -41.30 14.65 14.23
N ASP A 248 -40.62 13.86 15.05
CA ASP A 248 -39.47 14.36 15.79
C ASP A 248 -38.21 14.32 14.92
N VAL A 249 -37.20 15.10 15.30
CA VAL A 249 -35.98 15.26 14.50
C VAL A 249 -34.88 14.42 15.15
N ASP A 250 -34.28 13.54 14.35
CA ASP A 250 -33.14 12.71 14.71
C ASP A 250 -31.81 13.38 14.35
N LEU A 251 -30.70 12.78 14.82
CA LEU A 251 -29.35 13.25 14.55
C LEU A 251 -28.48 12.12 13.99
N LEU A 252 -27.73 12.41 12.92
CA LEU A 252 -26.61 11.60 12.46
C LEU A 252 -25.33 12.44 12.52
N VAL A 253 -24.36 12.01 13.33
CA VAL A 253 -23.11 12.73 13.62
C VAL A 253 -21.91 11.98 13.05
N THR A 254 -20.97 12.71 12.45
CA THR A 254 -19.71 12.14 11.94
C THR A 254 -18.68 11.97 13.06
N ASP A 255 -17.77 11.00 12.92
CA ASP A 255 -16.61 10.82 13.80
C ASP A 255 -15.39 10.42 12.97
N ASN A 256 -14.29 11.18 13.07
CA ASN A 256 -13.11 10.99 12.24
C ASN A 256 -12.25 9.78 12.66
N GLU A 257 -12.35 9.36 13.93
CA GLU A 257 -11.56 8.27 14.51
C GLU A 257 -12.45 7.05 14.88
N GLY A 258 -13.69 7.02 14.40
CA GLY A 258 -14.70 6.06 14.84
C GLY A 258 -15.84 5.84 13.84
N SER A 259 -16.92 5.20 14.29
CA SER A 259 -18.14 5.01 13.50
C SER A 259 -19.04 6.24 13.62
N ALA A 260 -19.81 6.54 12.57
CA ALA A 260 -20.86 7.56 12.65
C ALA A 260 -21.88 7.22 13.76
N LEU A 261 -22.35 8.24 14.46
CA LEU A 261 -23.26 8.11 15.59
C LEU A 261 -24.67 8.50 15.18
N PHE A 262 -25.61 7.58 15.31
CA PHE A 262 -27.03 7.84 15.04
C PHE A 262 -27.82 7.92 16.35
N TYR A 263 -28.48 9.05 16.57
CA TYR A 263 -29.34 9.30 17.72
C TYR A 263 -30.78 9.42 17.25
N GLU A 264 -31.55 8.35 17.48
CA GLU A 264 -33.00 8.32 17.31
C GLU A 264 -33.66 9.16 18.42
N ASN A 265 -34.46 10.15 18.02
CA ASN A 265 -35.34 10.88 18.91
C ASN A 265 -36.57 10.00 19.22
N LYS A 266 -37.00 10.01 20.48
CA LYS A 266 -38.02 9.07 21.00
C LYS A 266 -39.20 9.80 21.60
N LEU A 267 -39.38 11.07 21.27
CA LEU A 267 -40.47 11.88 21.76
C LEU A 267 -41.77 11.48 21.08
N LEU A 268 -41.69 11.16 19.79
CA LEU A 268 -42.76 10.57 19.00
C LEU A 268 -42.46 9.08 18.75
N ASN A 269 -43.53 8.34 18.52
CA ASN A 269 -43.51 6.98 17.99
C ASN A 269 -44.88 6.73 17.35
N TYR A 270 -44.91 6.12 16.17
CA TYR A 270 -46.14 5.99 15.37
C TYR A 270 -47.32 5.27 16.09
N ASP A 271 -47.03 4.40 17.06
CA ASP A 271 -48.01 3.57 17.77
C ASP A 271 -48.32 4.03 19.20
N GLU A 272 -47.70 5.12 19.66
CA GLU A 272 -47.94 5.69 20.98
C GLU A 272 -48.81 6.96 20.91
N PRO A 273 -49.82 7.12 21.80
CA PRO A 273 -50.56 8.37 21.86
C PRO A 273 -49.66 9.50 22.38
N ASN A 274 -49.40 10.52 21.56
CA ASN A 274 -48.66 11.70 22.00
C ASN A 274 -49.52 12.98 22.09
N ALA A 275 -49.04 13.95 22.88
CA ALA A 275 -49.62 15.27 23.07
C ALA A 275 -48.83 16.41 22.40
N LEU A 276 -47.67 16.12 21.81
CA LEU A 276 -46.89 17.06 21.00
C LEU A 276 -47.22 16.85 19.52
N HIS A 277 -47.09 17.93 18.75
CA HIS A 277 -47.48 18.04 17.36
C HIS A 277 -46.39 18.72 16.56
N TRP A 278 -46.34 18.43 15.26
CA TRP A 278 -45.28 18.91 14.37
C TRP A 278 -45.84 19.33 13.00
N PHE A 279 -45.02 20.01 12.19
CA PHE A 279 -45.36 20.33 10.80
C PHE A 279 -44.10 20.46 9.93
N LYS A 280 -44.14 19.94 8.70
CA LYS A 280 -43.02 20.01 7.74
C LYS A 280 -43.44 20.66 6.43
N VAL A 281 -42.56 21.49 5.85
CA VAL A 281 -42.78 22.15 4.55
C VAL A 281 -41.64 21.82 3.58
N VAL A 282 -41.95 21.10 2.51
CA VAL A 282 -41.09 20.93 1.34
C VAL A 282 -41.33 22.08 0.37
N LEU A 283 -40.27 22.73 -0.07
CA LEU A 283 -40.32 23.87 -0.98
C LEU A 283 -39.94 23.46 -2.41
N GLU A 284 -40.69 23.96 -3.40
CA GLU A 284 -40.33 23.86 -4.82
C GLU A 284 -40.55 25.20 -5.51
N GLY A 285 -39.46 25.87 -5.88
CA GLY A 285 -39.48 27.11 -6.64
C GLY A 285 -39.88 26.88 -8.11
N THR A 286 -40.59 27.84 -8.69
CA THR A 286 -40.97 27.86 -10.12
C THR A 286 -40.52 29.12 -10.85
N THR A 287 -40.36 30.21 -10.10
CA THR A 287 -39.78 31.49 -10.50
C THR A 287 -38.47 31.72 -9.73
N SER A 288 -38.48 31.44 -8.43
CA SER A 288 -37.28 31.33 -7.59
C SER A 288 -36.45 30.12 -7.99
N ASN A 289 -35.23 30.01 -7.47
CA ASN A 289 -34.42 28.80 -7.61
C ASN A 289 -35.22 27.56 -7.19
N ARG A 290 -35.03 26.45 -7.92
CA ARG A 290 -35.91 25.28 -7.85
C ARG A 290 -35.96 24.65 -6.45
N ASN A 291 -34.87 24.73 -5.69
CA ASN A 291 -34.78 24.21 -4.33
C ASN A 291 -35.40 25.14 -3.29
N GLY A 292 -35.69 26.41 -3.62
CA GLY A 292 -36.30 27.37 -2.70
C GLY A 292 -35.34 27.95 -1.67
N PHE A 293 -34.02 27.84 -1.85
CA PHE A 293 -33.04 28.46 -0.95
C PHE A 293 -33.24 29.98 -0.90
N GLY A 294 -33.22 30.55 0.31
CA GLY A 294 -33.56 31.95 0.56
C GLY A 294 -35.02 32.19 0.99
N THR A 295 -35.83 31.14 1.12
CA THR A 295 -37.23 31.28 1.53
C THR A 295 -37.34 31.55 3.04
N THR A 296 -38.19 32.50 3.43
CA THR A 296 -38.63 32.65 4.83
C THR A 296 -40.04 32.11 4.99
N ILE A 297 -40.28 31.38 6.07
CA ILE A 297 -41.57 30.80 6.40
C ILE A 297 -41.99 31.28 7.77
N GLN A 298 -43.20 31.84 7.85
CA GLN A 298 -43.83 32.26 9.09
C GLN A 298 -45.07 31.41 9.35
N LEU A 299 -45.11 30.72 10.49
CA LEU A 299 -46.20 29.86 10.92
C LEU A 299 -46.83 30.45 12.18
N THR A 300 -48.16 30.61 12.20
CA THR A 300 -48.90 31.14 13.36
C THR A 300 -49.92 30.14 13.91
N THR A 301 -49.81 29.84 15.20
CA THR A 301 -50.75 29.01 15.98
C THR A 301 -51.54 29.86 16.99
N ALA A 302 -52.32 29.23 17.87
CA ALA A 302 -52.94 29.97 18.98
C ALA A 302 -51.92 30.47 20.03
N ASN A 303 -50.73 29.85 20.09
CA ASN A 303 -49.72 30.12 21.10
C ASN A 303 -48.67 31.14 20.66
N GLY A 304 -48.49 31.36 19.37
CA GLY A 304 -47.51 32.33 18.87
C GLY A 304 -47.25 32.23 17.38
N THR A 305 -46.20 32.92 16.96
CA THR A 305 -45.69 32.92 15.59
C THR A 305 -44.26 32.40 15.62
N ILE A 306 -43.94 31.46 14.73
CA ILE A 306 -42.64 30.82 14.56
C ILE A 306 -42.12 31.17 13.18
N ASN A 307 -40.85 31.62 13.09
CA ASN A 307 -40.21 31.96 11.82
C ASN A 307 -39.05 31.00 11.54
N ARG A 308 -38.91 30.55 10.30
CA ARG A 308 -37.80 29.70 9.83
C ARG A 308 -37.22 30.26 8.54
N TYR A 309 -35.90 30.13 8.37
CA TYR A 309 -35.19 30.50 7.16
C TYR A 309 -34.61 29.25 6.50
N TYR A 310 -34.77 29.15 5.18
CA TYR A 310 -34.33 27.97 4.44
C TYR A 310 -33.10 28.24 3.59
N SER A 311 -31.92 27.82 4.07
CA SER A 311 -30.67 27.80 3.30
C SER A 311 -30.13 26.41 3.03
N GLY A 312 -30.39 25.46 3.93
CA GLY A 312 -29.80 24.13 3.95
C GLY A 312 -28.30 24.09 4.33
N VAL A 313 -27.62 25.23 4.48
CA VAL A 313 -26.14 25.33 4.56
C VAL A 313 -25.59 24.86 5.89
N GLY A 314 -24.85 23.75 5.89
CA GLY A 314 -24.12 23.09 6.99
C GLY A 314 -22.63 23.33 6.99
N PHE A 315 -21.91 22.71 7.91
CA PHE A 315 -20.46 22.81 7.90
C PHE A 315 -19.91 21.98 6.74
N LEU A 316 -19.45 22.66 5.70
CA LEU A 316 -18.96 22.05 4.45
C LEU A 316 -20.02 21.23 3.67
N GLY A 317 -21.30 21.34 4.02
CA GLY A 317 -22.41 20.65 3.37
C GLY A 317 -23.62 21.55 3.13
N GLN A 318 -24.59 21.07 2.35
CA GLN A 318 -25.88 21.74 2.17
C GLN A 318 -27.01 20.71 1.96
N SER A 319 -28.10 20.80 2.72
CA SER A 319 -29.22 19.85 2.67
C SER A 319 -30.44 20.43 1.92
N ILE A 320 -31.28 19.53 1.38
CA ILE A 320 -32.58 19.86 0.75
C ILE A 320 -33.75 19.37 1.60
N GLN A 321 -33.57 19.30 2.92
CA GLN A 321 -34.56 18.77 3.84
C GLN A 321 -35.80 19.66 3.92
N PRO A 322 -36.97 19.12 4.33
CA PRO A 322 -38.14 19.93 4.62
C PRO A 322 -37.87 20.87 5.80
N VAL A 323 -38.44 22.08 5.77
CA VAL A 323 -38.43 22.98 6.94
C VAL A 323 -39.35 22.42 8.01
N HIS A 324 -38.82 22.23 9.21
CA HIS A 324 -39.53 21.62 10.35
C HIS A 324 -40.00 22.66 11.37
N PHE A 325 -41.13 22.35 12.01
CA PHE A 325 -41.74 23.12 13.10
C PHE A 325 -42.25 22.15 14.17
N GLY A 326 -41.79 22.29 15.41
CA GLY A 326 -42.52 21.84 16.59
C GLY A 326 -43.68 22.77 16.89
N LEU A 327 -44.82 22.20 17.28
CA LEU A 327 -46.06 22.94 17.55
C LEU A 327 -46.53 22.76 19.00
N ASN A 328 -45.76 22.07 19.82
CA ASN A 328 -46.14 21.67 21.17
C ASN A 328 -47.52 21.00 21.14
N ASN A 329 -48.48 21.44 21.95
CA ASN A 329 -49.83 20.88 22.00
C ASN A 329 -50.82 21.46 20.97
N GLU A 330 -50.37 22.25 20.00
CA GLU A 330 -51.23 22.88 19.00
C GLU A 330 -51.55 21.95 17.83
N THR A 331 -52.84 21.71 17.60
CA THR A 331 -53.32 20.80 16.54
C THR A 331 -53.66 21.52 15.23
N GLN A 332 -53.59 22.85 15.22
CA GLN A 332 -54.04 23.69 14.11
C GLN A 332 -53.13 24.89 13.90
N ILE A 333 -52.70 25.04 12.65
CA ILE A 333 -51.97 26.21 12.15
C ILE A 333 -53.01 27.19 11.60
N THR A 334 -53.09 28.36 12.21
CA THR A 334 -54.06 29.39 11.83
C THR A 334 -53.67 30.06 10.52
N GLU A 335 -52.38 30.34 10.33
CA GLU A 335 -51.81 30.99 9.15
C GLU A 335 -50.39 30.46 8.88
N LEU A 336 -50.07 30.20 7.61
CA LEU A 336 -48.74 29.89 7.10
C LEU A 336 -48.44 30.87 5.96
N VAL A 337 -47.39 31.68 6.12
CA VAL A 337 -46.91 32.64 5.12
C VAL A 337 -45.56 32.18 4.60
N ILE A 338 -45.44 31.99 3.29
CA ILE A 338 -44.20 31.64 2.61
C ILE A 338 -43.77 32.84 1.77
N ASN A 339 -42.61 33.42 2.05
CA ASN A 339 -42.01 34.46 1.23
C ASN A 339 -40.87 33.86 0.41
N TRP A 340 -41.10 33.75 -0.90
CA TRP A 340 -40.16 33.20 -1.85
C TRP A 340 -39.09 34.21 -2.23
N PRO A 341 -37.87 33.77 -2.61
CA PRO A 341 -36.80 34.64 -3.10
C PRO A 341 -37.21 35.56 -4.27
N SER A 342 -38.15 35.12 -5.11
CA SER A 342 -38.71 35.94 -6.20
C SER A 342 -39.49 37.18 -5.75
N GLY A 343 -39.76 37.31 -4.44
CA GLY A 343 -40.64 38.33 -3.86
C GLY A 343 -42.13 37.95 -3.89
N ILE A 344 -42.48 36.74 -4.33
CA ILE A 344 -43.83 36.21 -4.22
C ILE A 344 -44.09 35.83 -2.76
N THR A 345 -45.20 36.30 -2.20
CA THR A 345 -45.70 35.87 -0.89
C THR A 345 -46.98 35.05 -1.07
N GLU A 346 -47.02 33.86 -0.49
CA GLU A 346 -48.20 32.99 -0.44
C GLU A 346 -48.67 32.81 1.00
N THR A 347 -49.99 32.87 1.20
CA THR A 347 -50.61 32.73 2.53
C THR A 347 -51.66 31.62 2.51
N PHE A 348 -51.51 30.67 3.41
CA PHE A 348 -52.42 29.55 3.61
C PHE A 348 -53.00 29.62 5.03
N ASN A 349 -54.25 29.17 5.21
CA ASN A 349 -54.97 29.31 6.48
C ASN A 349 -55.64 28.00 6.87
N ASN A 350 -55.76 27.76 8.18
CA ASN A 350 -56.43 26.59 8.77
C ASN A 350 -55.84 25.26 8.27
N ILE A 351 -54.54 25.08 8.47
CA ILE A 351 -53.83 23.83 8.16
C ILE A 351 -53.78 22.99 9.43
N SER A 352 -53.98 21.67 9.32
CA SER A 352 -53.81 20.78 10.48
C SER A 352 -52.33 20.56 10.82
N ALA A 353 -52.03 20.29 12.08
CA ALA A 353 -50.73 19.73 12.46
C ALA A 353 -50.56 18.27 11.98
N ASP A 354 -49.40 17.69 12.27
CA ASP A 354 -49.01 16.29 12.06
C ASP A 354 -49.03 15.87 10.59
N GLN A 355 -48.52 16.74 9.73
CA GLN A 355 -48.44 16.47 8.29
C GLN A 355 -47.26 17.20 7.64
N THR A 356 -46.82 16.63 6.51
CA THR A 356 -45.88 17.28 5.60
C THR A 356 -46.63 17.85 4.41
N ILE A 357 -46.35 19.09 4.04
CA ILE A 357 -46.85 19.67 2.79
C ILE A 357 -45.71 19.91 1.80
N LYS A 358 -46.02 19.84 0.51
CA LYS A 358 -45.17 20.41 -0.54
C LYS A 358 -45.82 21.69 -1.03
N ALA A 359 -45.16 22.82 -0.80
CA ALA A 359 -45.54 24.10 -1.36
C ALA A 359 -44.78 24.32 -2.67
N THR A 360 -45.51 24.48 -3.77
CA THR A 360 -44.95 24.82 -5.08
C THR A 360 -45.27 26.27 -5.39
N GLU A 361 -44.23 27.08 -5.58
CA GLU A 361 -44.33 28.53 -5.74
C GLU A 361 -45.36 28.93 -6.81
N GLY A 362 -46.35 29.72 -6.40
CA GLY A 362 -47.42 30.24 -7.26
C GLY A 362 -48.48 29.20 -7.66
N GLN A 363 -48.41 27.98 -7.13
CA GLN A 363 -49.33 26.87 -7.43
C GLN A 363 -50.07 26.35 -6.19
N GLY A 364 -49.78 26.88 -5.00
CA GLY A 364 -50.34 26.41 -3.73
C GLY A 364 -49.56 25.24 -3.12
N PHE A 365 -50.20 24.49 -2.21
CA PHE A 365 -49.58 23.32 -1.60
C PHE A 365 -50.41 22.05 -1.81
N GLU A 366 -49.73 20.91 -1.77
CA GLU A 366 -50.33 19.60 -1.61
C GLU A 366 -49.89 18.97 -0.28
N VAL A 367 -50.79 18.24 0.38
CA VAL A 367 -50.42 17.41 1.53
C VAL A 367 -49.74 16.17 0.99
N LEU A 368 -48.53 15.90 1.46
CA LEU A 368 -47.81 14.68 1.13
C LEU A 368 -48.29 13.56 2.05
N ASP A 369 -48.81 12.49 1.45
CA ASP A 369 -49.26 11.27 2.14
C ASP A 369 -48.03 10.43 2.50
N ILE A 370 -47.28 10.89 3.51
CA ILE A 370 -46.09 10.23 4.05
C ILE A 370 -46.51 9.53 5.33
N GLU A 371 -46.61 8.21 5.28
CA GLU A 371 -46.87 7.40 6.46
C GLU A 371 -45.59 7.29 7.30
N PRO A 372 -45.67 7.46 8.64
CA PRO A 372 -44.56 7.13 9.52
C PRO A 372 -44.13 5.68 9.34
N SER A 373 -42.84 5.43 9.53
CA SER A 373 -42.30 4.08 9.45
C SER A 373 -42.92 3.25 10.56
N GLN A 374 -43.63 2.19 10.15
CA GLN A 374 -44.19 1.27 11.12
C GLN A 374 -43.06 0.48 11.75
N LYS A 375 -42.76 0.79 13.01
CA LYS A 375 -41.76 0.06 13.77
C LYS A 375 -42.29 -1.35 14.06
N ILE A 376 -41.56 -2.36 13.59
CA ILE A 376 -41.86 -3.76 13.87
C ILE A 376 -40.91 -4.21 14.97
N TYR A 377 -41.49 -4.54 16.12
CA TYR A 377 -40.77 -5.04 17.27
C TYR A 377 -40.43 -6.52 17.07
N GLY A 378 -39.16 -6.83 17.21
CA GLY A 378 -38.64 -8.19 17.14
C GLY A 378 -37.14 -8.17 17.34
N CYS A 379 -36.46 -9.29 17.13
CA CYS A 379 -35.01 -9.25 17.14
C CYS A 379 -34.48 -8.66 15.84
N THR A 380 -33.72 -7.57 15.92
CA THR A 380 -33.09 -6.91 14.75
C THR A 380 -31.70 -7.46 14.44
N ASP A 381 -31.16 -8.33 15.29
CA ASP A 381 -29.84 -8.91 15.10
C ASP A 381 -29.92 -10.10 14.12
N PRO A 382 -29.33 -10.00 12.91
CA PRO A 382 -29.38 -11.06 11.90
C PRO A 382 -28.70 -12.36 12.36
N MET A 383 -27.88 -12.33 13.41
CA MET A 383 -27.22 -13.49 13.99
C MET A 383 -28.11 -14.27 14.97
N SER A 384 -29.30 -13.76 15.30
CA SER A 384 -30.19 -14.38 16.28
C SER A 384 -31.09 -15.46 15.70
N CYS A 385 -31.37 -16.52 16.48
CA CYS A 385 -32.34 -17.58 16.18
C CYS A 385 -33.79 -17.11 16.16
N SER A 386 -34.04 -15.91 16.66
CA SER A 386 -35.32 -15.23 16.60
C SER A 386 -35.23 -13.96 15.79
N TYR A 387 -34.21 -13.83 14.92
CA TYR A 387 -34.08 -12.72 13.99
C TYR A 387 -35.39 -12.59 13.21
N ASP A 388 -35.93 -11.39 13.25
CA ASP A 388 -37.08 -11.03 12.46
C ASP A 388 -36.60 -10.09 11.36
N PRO A 389 -36.48 -10.55 10.10
CA PRO A 389 -35.96 -9.73 9.01
C PRO A 389 -36.87 -8.56 8.64
N ILE A 390 -38.08 -8.50 9.19
CA ILE A 390 -38.96 -7.34 9.06
C ILE A 390 -38.95 -6.47 10.32
N ALA A 391 -38.29 -6.88 11.41
CA ALA A 391 -38.15 -6.04 12.60
C ALA A 391 -37.23 -4.85 12.33
N THR A 392 -37.69 -3.69 12.75
CA THR A 392 -36.96 -2.42 12.66
C THR A 392 -36.57 -1.89 14.04
N LEU A 393 -37.13 -2.44 15.12
CA LEU A 393 -36.77 -2.13 16.50
C LEU A 393 -36.52 -3.40 17.31
N ASN A 394 -35.41 -3.42 18.05
CA ASN A 394 -35.07 -4.51 18.93
C ASN A 394 -35.95 -4.49 20.20
N ASP A 395 -36.72 -5.55 20.44
CA ASP A 395 -37.56 -5.70 21.64
C ASP A 395 -36.93 -6.56 22.75
N GLY A 396 -35.67 -6.95 22.57
CA GLY A 396 -34.94 -7.85 23.47
C GLY A 396 -35.34 -9.32 23.32
N SER A 397 -36.09 -9.68 22.26
CA SER A 397 -36.44 -11.08 21.98
C SER A 397 -35.30 -11.90 21.36
N CYS A 398 -34.16 -11.28 21.01
CA CYS A 398 -33.01 -11.97 20.44
C CYS A 398 -32.55 -13.18 21.27
N THR A 399 -32.58 -14.35 20.65
CA THR A 399 -32.06 -15.61 21.17
C THR A 399 -30.92 -16.10 20.31
N TYR A 400 -29.91 -16.72 20.88
CA TYR A 400 -28.72 -17.19 20.15
C TYR A 400 -28.48 -18.67 20.41
N LEU A 401 -27.66 -19.31 19.58
CA LEU A 401 -27.16 -20.64 19.90
C LEU A 401 -26.40 -20.59 21.23
N GLN A 402 -26.56 -21.65 22.03
CA GLN A 402 -25.86 -21.75 23.30
C GLN A 402 -24.36 -21.98 23.03
N SER A 403 -23.55 -20.96 23.30
CA SER A 403 -22.08 -21.06 23.17
C SER A 403 -21.53 -22.18 24.05
N GLN A 404 -20.62 -22.98 23.49
CA GLN A 404 -19.87 -24.00 24.21
C GLN A 404 -18.54 -23.42 24.73
N THR A 405 -17.77 -24.24 25.45
CA THR A 405 -16.46 -23.81 25.96
C THR A 405 -15.40 -23.99 24.88
N LEU A 406 -14.75 -22.88 24.53
CA LEU A 406 -13.50 -22.87 23.76
C LEU A 406 -12.34 -23.34 24.65
N THR A 407 -11.53 -24.27 24.16
CA THR A 407 -10.41 -24.89 24.91
C THR A 407 -9.13 -24.92 24.07
N GLY A 408 -7.98 -24.71 24.71
CA GLY A 408 -6.66 -24.77 24.08
C GLY A 408 -5.58 -24.25 25.03
N ASN A 409 -4.35 -24.13 24.53
CA ASN A 409 -3.24 -23.60 25.33
C ASN A 409 -3.38 -22.08 25.48
N THR A 410 -3.34 -21.57 26.71
CA THR A 410 -3.40 -20.12 27.02
C THR A 410 -2.04 -19.53 27.35
N ASN A 411 -0.97 -20.33 27.35
CA ASN A 411 0.41 -19.87 27.52
C ASN A 411 1.26 -20.57 26.45
N ALA A 412 1.44 -19.92 25.32
CA ALA A 412 2.13 -20.47 24.16
C ALA A 412 3.44 -19.71 23.91
N SER A 413 4.34 -20.30 23.13
CA SER A 413 5.59 -19.63 22.76
C SER A 413 5.42 -18.84 21.47
N LEU A 414 6.19 -17.77 21.29
CA LEU A 414 6.28 -17.08 20.00
C LEU A 414 6.67 -18.08 18.90
N LEU A 415 6.07 -17.95 17.71
CA LEU A 415 6.30 -18.81 16.55
C LEU A 415 5.89 -20.29 16.75
N SER A 416 5.16 -20.61 17.82
CA SER A 416 4.64 -21.96 18.05
C SER A 416 3.36 -22.22 17.26
N THR A 417 3.13 -23.50 16.94
CA THR A 417 1.88 -23.97 16.36
C THR A 417 1.07 -24.71 17.42
N GLU A 418 -0.16 -24.27 17.65
CA GLU A 418 -1.05 -24.76 18.70
C GLU A 418 -2.41 -25.18 18.13
N THR A 419 -3.06 -26.14 18.78
CA THR A 419 -4.40 -26.59 18.39
C THR A 419 -5.44 -26.18 19.42
N TYR A 420 -6.53 -25.57 18.94
CA TYR A 420 -7.67 -25.15 19.74
C TYR A 420 -8.90 -25.96 19.36
N SER A 421 -9.85 -26.09 20.29
CA SER A 421 -11.03 -26.93 20.12
C SER A 421 -12.28 -26.29 20.71
N TYR A 422 -13.36 -26.34 19.94
CA TYR A 422 -14.70 -25.87 20.31
C TYR A 422 -15.73 -26.92 19.86
N THR A 423 -16.63 -27.33 20.75
CA THR A 423 -17.65 -28.35 20.40
C THR A 423 -18.78 -27.70 19.61
N ILE A 424 -18.99 -28.11 18.36
CA ILE A 424 -20.10 -27.64 17.51
C ILE A 424 -21.30 -28.60 17.51
N GLY A 425 -22.50 -28.07 17.33
CA GLY A 425 -23.72 -28.82 17.10
C GLY A 425 -23.73 -29.58 15.77
N ALA A 426 -24.59 -30.60 15.67
CA ALA A 426 -24.74 -31.35 14.43
C ALA A 426 -25.41 -30.47 13.35
N GLY A 427 -24.71 -30.25 12.24
CA GLY A 427 -25.17 -29.35 11.16
C GLY A 427 -24.75 -27.89 11.34
N SER A 428 -24.01 -27.56 12.41
CA SER A 428 -23.36 -26.25 12.58
C SER A 428 -21.97 -26.23 11.95
N THR A 429 -21.46 -25.02 11.67
CA THR A 429 -20.06 -24.70 11.35
C THR A 429 -19.52 -23.75 12.42
N ALA A 430 -18.20 -23.63 12.54
CA ALA A 430 -17.55 -22.67 13.43
C ALA A 430 -16.69 -21.70 12.61
N ASN A 431 -16.99 -20.41 12.70
CA ASN A 431 -16.14 -19.35 12.17
C ASN A 431 -15.08 -18.98 13.20
N TRP A 432 -13.82 -19.14 12.85
CA TRP A 432 -12.67 -18.84 13.72
C TRP A 432 -11.98 -17.55 13.28
N GLU A 433 -11.68 -16.68 14.24
CA GLU A 433 -10.96 -15.42 14.04
C GLU A 433 -9.72 -15.37 14.95
N ILE A 434 -8.57 -15.06 14.37
CA ILE A 434 -7.27 -15.12 15.05
C ILE A 434 -6.63 -13.73 14.98
N VAL A 435 -6.12 -13.25 16.10
CA VAL A 435 -5.34 -12.01 16.23
C VAL A 435 -3.98 -12.35 16.85
N GLY A 436 -2.90 -11.80 16.32
CA GLY A 436 -1.53 -12.10 16.77
C GLY A 436 -0.97 -13.44 16.27
N GLY A 437 -1.62 -14.05 15.27
CA GLY A 437 -1.22 -15.31 14.64
C GLY A 437 -1.99 -15.58 13.34
N GLU A 438 -1.72 -16.74 12.74
CA GLU A 438 -2.28 -17.19 11.47
C GLU A 438 -3.04 -18.51 11.65
N LEU A 439 -4.22 -18.61 11.03
CA LEU A 439 -4.98 -19.86 10.97
C LEU A 439 -4.42 -20.77 9.87
N LEU A 440 -3.79 -21.88 10.26
CA LEU A 440 -3.22 -22.84 9.29
C LEU A 440 -4.27 -23.79 8.71
N GLU A 441 -5.16 -24.31 9.55
CA GLU A 441 -6.20 -25.25 9.13
C GLU A 441 -7.37 -25.32 10.13
N GLY A 442 -8.50 -25.86 9.65
CA GLY A 442 -9.64 -26.20 10.50
C GLY A 442 -10.79 -25.20 10.51
N GLN A 443 -10.76 -24.17 9.65
CA GLN A 443 -11.89 -23.22 9.49
C GLN A 443 -13.20 -23.97 9.22
N GLY A 444 -14.28 -23.56 9.87
CA GLY A 444 -15.58 -24.24 9.78
C GLY A 444 -15.70 -25.49 10.67
N THR A 445 -14.64 -25.96 11.31
CA THR A 445 -14.63 -27.23 12.06
C THR A 445 -14.54 -27.05 13.58
N ASN A 446 -14.64 -28.15 14.33
CA ASN A 446 -14.57 -28.16 15.78
C ASN A 446 -13.15 -27.98 16.34
N THR A 447 -12.12 -27.99 15.49
CA THR A 447 -10.71 -27.86 15.89
C THR A 447 -9.94 -27.04 14.87
N VAL A 448 -9.11 -26.12 15.32
CA VAL A 448 -8.23 -25.33 14.46
C VAL A 448 -6.78 -25.42 14.90
N THR A 449 -5.88 -25.27 13.93
CA THR A 449 -4.44 -25.19 14.15
C THR A 449 -3.98 -23.76 13.83
N VAL A 450 -3.32 -23.10 14.77
CA VAL A 450 -2.91 -21.69 14.69
C VAL A 450 -1.40 -21.59 14.87
N LYS A 451 -0.73 -20.78 14.04
CA LYS A 451 0.68 -20.40 14.20
C LYS A 451 0.75 -19.00 14.82
N TRP A 452 1.37 -18.85 15.98
CA TRP A 452 1.48 -17.56 16.66
C TRP A 452 2.64 -16.72 16.11
N HIS A 453 2.48 -15.40 16.03
CA HIS A 453 3.47 -14.47 15.48
C HIS A 453 4.18 -13.68 16.59
N LEU A 454 4.89 -12.61 16.21
CA LEU A 454 5.58 -11.69 17.13
C LEU A 454 4.59 -10.69 17.75
N SER A 455 3.76 -11.16 18.68
CA SER A 455 2.78 -10.33 19.40
C SER A 455 2.94 -10.50 20.91
N ASP A 456 2.55 -9.48 21.68
CA ASP A 456 2.56 -9.57 23.15
C ASP A 456 1.54 -10.60 23.65
N GLU A 457 0.34 -10.57 23.05
CA GLU A 457 -0.73 -11.53 23.27
C GLU A 457 -1.33 -12.00 21.93
N GLY A 458 -1.81 -13.24 21.93
CA GLY A 458 -2.66 -13.79 20.88
C GLY A 458 -4.11 -13.80 21.33
N ARG A 459 -5.06 -13.67 20.41
CA ARG A 459 -6.48 -13.90 20.68
C ARG A 459 -7.07 -14.84 19.64
N ILE A 460 -7.78 -15.85 20.12
CA ILE A 460 -8.57 -16.74 19.26
C ILE A 460 -10.03 -16.62 19.64
N SER A 461 -10.87 -16.37 18.64
CA SER A 461 -12.32 -16.24 18.79
C SER A 461 -13.04 -17.25 17.91
N VAL A 462 -14.20 -17.72 18.37
CA VAL A 462 -15.05 -18.64 17.62
C VAL A 462 -16.51 -18.26 17.75
N THR A 463 -17.19 -18.26 16.60
CA THR A 463 -18.63 -18.08 16.48
C THR A 463 -19.22 -19.31 15.80
N GLU A 464 -20.10 -20.04 16.48
CA GLU A 464 -20.79 -21.19 15.90
C GLU A 464 -22.03 -20.72 15.13
N THR A 465 -22.23 -21.21 13.92
CA THR A 465 -23.39 -20.88 13.08
C THR A 465 -24.06 -22.14 12.55
N ASN A 466 -25.39 -22.18 12.51
CA ASN A 466 -26.15 -23.21 11.81
C ASN A 466 -27.05 -22.57 10.73
N GLU A 467 -27.97 -23.34 10.13
CA GLU A 467 -28.87 -22.81 9.09
C GLU A 467 -29.83 -21.70 9.58
N GLU A 468 -30.03 -21.54 10.90
CA GLU A 468 -30.99 -20.60 11.48
C GLU A 468 -30.34 -19.38 12.15
N CYS A 469 -29.16 -19.51 12.78
CA CYS A 469 -28.54 -18.47 13.60
C CYS A 469 -27.11 -18.77 14.04
N SER A 470 -26.51 -17.83 14.79
CA SER A 470 -25.18 -17.94 15.39
C SER A 470 -25.20 -17.94 16.92
N SER A 471 -24.11 -18.40 17.53
CA SER A 471 -23.84 -18.27 18.96
C SER A 471 -23.27 -16.90 19.28
N LEU A 472 -23.23 -16.52 20.56
CA LEU A 472 -22.31 -15.46 20.98
C LEU A 472 -20.86 -15.93 20.78
N THR A 473 -20.00 -15.01 20.36
CA THR A 473 -18.57 -15.27 20.19
C THR A 473 -17.95 -15.69 21.52
N GLN A 474 -17.11 -16.71 21.48
CA GLN A 474 -16.23 -17.09 22.59
C GLN A 474 -14.81 -16.77 22.22
N SER A 475 -14.05 -16.18 23.15
CA SER A 475 -12.64 -15.85 22.92
C SER A 475 -11.76 -16.43 24.03
N LEU A 476 -10.53 -16.79 23.67
CA LEU A 476 -9.41 -17.02 24.57
C LEU A 476 -8.30 -16.02 24.24
N THR A 477 -7.70 -15.46 25.28
CA THR A 477 -6.44 -14.71 25.19
C THR A 477 -5.28 -15.66 25.52
N ILE A 478 -4.22 -15.58 24.74
CA ILE A 478 -3.03 -16.41 24.82
C ILE A 478 -1.87 -15.50 25.19
N ASP A 479 -1.23 -15.80 26.32
CA ASP A 479 0.02 -15.16 26.70
C ASP A 479 1.16 -15.78 25.90
N LEU A 480 1.87 -14.95 25.11
CA LEU A 480 2.95 -15.39 24.22
C LEU A 480 4.33 -15.12 24.84
N GLN A 481 5.17 -16.15 24.89
CA GLN A 481 6.45 -16.16 25.61
C GLN A 481 7.66 -16.40 24.69
N ALA A 482 8.81 -15.77 24.98
CA ALA A 482 10.06 -15.94 24.21
C ALA A 482 11.13 -16.80 24.92
N THR A 483 10.89 -17.22 26.16
CA THR A 483 11.88 -17.96 26.99
C THR A 483 11.86 -19.48 26.77
N ASP A 484 10.83 -20.02 26.11
CA ASP A 484 10.65 -21.46 25.83
C ASP A 484 10.28 -21.69 24.36
N LEU A 485 11.08 -21.17 23.43
CA LEU A 485 10.84 -21.32 21.99
C LEU A 485 10.77 -22.81 21.59
N PRO A 486 9.99 -23.15 20.54
CA PRO A 486 9.97 -24.51 20.01
C PRO A 486 11.37 -25.04 19.66
N ASP A 487 11.64 -26.34 19.83
CA ASP A 487 12.96 -26.96 19.59
C ASP A 487 13.55 -26.67 18.18
N ASN A 488 12.70 -26.40 17.19
CA ASN A 488 13.08 -26.09 15.81
C ASN A 488 13.28 -24.59 15.53
N VAL A 489 12.98 -23.70 16.48
CA VAL A 489 13.04 -22.24 16.38
C VAL A 489 14.18 -21.70 17.24
N SER A 490 15.18 -21.08 16.61
CA SER A 490 16.30 -20.46 17.33
C SER A 490 16.09 -18.96 17.57
N VAL A 491 16.95 -18.35 18.40
CA VAL A 491 17.00 -16.88 18.54
C VAL A 491 17.33 -16.18 17.21
N ALA A 492 18.06 -16.83 16.30
CA ALA A 492 18.33 -16.28 14.98
C ALA A 492 17.07 -16.29 14.10
N ARG A 493 16.25 -17.35 14.19
CA ARG A 493 14.92 -17.39 13.55
C ARG A 493 14.02 -16.29 14.09
N LEU A 494 13.99 -16.07 15.41
CA LEU A 494 13.19 -15.01 16.03
C LEU A 494 13.53 -13.62 15.48
N TRP A 495 14.83 -13.28 15.41
CA TRP A 495 15.26 -11.99 14.86
C TRP A 495 15.17 -11.91 13.33
N ASN A 496 15.17 -13.04 12.62
CA ASN A 496 14.87 -13.06 11.20
C ASN A 496 13.41 -12.70 10.94
N GLU A 497 12.45 -13.27 11.67
CA GLU A 497 11.02 -12.87 11.58
C GLU A 497 10.84 -11.39 11.91
N ALA A 498 11.55 -10.86 12.92
CA ALA A 498 11.53 -9.42 13.23
C ALA A 498 12.13 -8.55 12.11
N THR A 499 13.15 -9.05 11.41
CA THR A 499 13.73 -8.36 10.25
C THR A 499 12.76 -8.35 9.07
N LEU A 500 12.07 -9.46 8.84
CA LEU A 500 11.06 -9.59 7.78
C LEU A 500 9.86 -8.68 8.05
N GLU A 501 9.39 -8.62 9.29
CA GLU A 501 8.31 -7.70 9.69
C GLU A 501 8.71 -6.24 9.52
N ALA A 502 9.92 -5.87 9.94
CA ALA A 502 10.43 -4.52 9.70
C ALA A 502 10.57 -4.16 8.21
N ILE A 503 10.75 -5.16 7.33
CA ILE A 503 10.74 -4.95 5.88
C ILE A 503 9.32 -4.72 5.36
N ARG A 504 8.31 -5.43 5.88
CA ARG A 504 6.89 -5.18 5.55
C ARG A 504 6.48 -3.75 5.92
N ASN A 505 7.02 -3.26 7.03
CA ASN A 505 6.80 -1.93 7.59
C ASN A 505 7.70 -0.84 6.97
N ASP A 506 8.48 -1.18 5.92
CA ASP A 506 9.38 -0.27 5.22
C ASP A 506 8.89 0.08 3.80
N PHE A 507 9.45 1.13 3.21
CA PHE A 507 9.27 1.39 1.78
C PHE A 507 9.75 0.19 0.94
N ALA A 508 9.07 -0.12 -0.16
CA ALA A 508 9.43 -1.21 -1.07
C ALA A 508 10.79 -0.98 -1.78
N ARG A 509 11.89 -1.37 -1.13
CA ARG A 509 13.28 -1.06 -1.55
C ARG A 509 14.14 -2.33 -1.62
N PRO A 510 13.96 -3.20 -2.63
CA PRO A 510 14.58 -4.53 -2.69
C PRO A 510 16.11 -4.55 -2.55
N THR A 511 16.83 -3.55 -3.06
CA THR A 511 18.29 -3.42 -2.89
C THR A 511 18.70 -3.20 -1.44
N ILE A 512 17.98 -2.32 -0.74
CA ILE A 512 18.20 -2.01 0.67
C ILE A 512 17.80 -3.20 1.54
N HIS A 513 16.68 -3.86 1.23
CA HIS A 513 16.20 -5.03 1.97
C HIS A 513 17.14 -6.23 1.84
N ALA A 514 17.64 -6.53 0.63
CA ALA A 514 18.65 -7.57 0.42
C ALA A 514 19.91 -7.31 1.26
N ARG A 515 20.37 -6.05 1.34
CA ARG A 515 21.51 -5.65 2.15
C ARG A 515 21.23 -5.74 3.66
N ASN A 516 20.04 -5.35 4.10
CA ASN A 516 19.62 -5.46 5.51
C ASN A 516 19.55 -6.92 5.97
N LEU A 517 18.99 -7.81 5.14
CA LEU A 517 18.99 -9.26 5.38
C LEU A 517 20.42 -9.80 5.46
N PHE A 518 21.30 -9.41 4.54
CA PHE A 518 22.71 -9.80 4.57
C PHE A 518 23.44 -9.35 5.84
N HIS A 519 23.38 -8.07 6.19
CA HIS A 519 24.07 -7.53 7.37
C HIS A 519 23.54 -8.13 8.67
N SER A 520 22.23 -8.39 8.74
CA SER A 520 21.60 -9.10 9.86
C SER A 520 22.12 -10.53 9.97
N SER A 521 22.21 -11.26 8.85
CA SER A 521 22.79 -12.59 8.81
C SER A 521 24.26 -12.62 9.21
N VAL A 522 25.07 -11.64 8.78
CA VAL A 522 26.47 -11.48 9.20
C VAL A 522 26.57 -11.27 10.71
N ALA A 523 25.72 -10.41 11.30
CA ALA A 523 25.73 -10.17 12.74
C ALA A 523 25.51 -11.45 13.53
N MET A 524 24.50 -12.23 13.15
CA MET A 524 24.16 -13.48 13.82
C MET A 524 25.23 -14.56 13.61
N TYR A 525 25.74 -14.70 12.38
CA TYR A 525 26.78 -15.66 12.04
C TYR A 525 28.11 -15.38 12.74
N ASP A 526 28.60 -14.14 12.70
CA ASP A 526 29.89 -13.77 13.32
C ASP A 526 29.86 -13.98 14.82
N ILE A 527 28.74 -13.64 15.48
CA ILE A 527 28.56 -13.91 16.90
C ILE A 527 28.59 -15.40 17.17
N TRP A 528 27.83 -16.21 16.43
CA TRP A 528 27.85 -17.66 16.60
C TRP A 528 29.26 -18.25 16.40
N ALA A 529 29.98 -17.79 15.37
CA ALA A 529 31.33 -18.26 15.03
C ALA A 529 32.39 -17.88 16.08
N ILE A 530 32.21 -16.79 16.84
CA ILE A 530 33.12 -16.44 17.96
C ILE A 530 33.10 -17.50 19.07
N TYR A 531 31.96 -18.19 19.27
CA TYR A 531 31.83 -19.26 20.28
C TYR A 531 32.18 -20.65 19.75
N ASP A 532 32.25 -20.82 18.43
CA ASP A 532 32.53 -22.12 17.81
C ASP A 532 34.04 -22.43 17.78
N GLU A 533 34.40 -23.70 17.92
CA GLU A 533 35.82 -24.11 17.93
C GLU A 533 36.44 -24.19 16.53
N VAL A 534 35.61 -24.26 15.48
CA VAL A 534 36.01 -24.49 14.10
C VAL A 534 35.71 -23.28 13.23
N ALA A 535 34.48 -22.76 13.28
CA ALA A 535 34.04 -21.68 12.42
C ALA A 535 34.84 -20.39 12.63
N ARG A 536 34.86 -19.54 11.60
CA ARG A 536 35.52 -18.24 11.64
C ARG A 536 34.51 -17.13 11.33
N PRO A 537 34.54 -16.01 12.07
CA PRO A 537 33.78 -14.82 11.71
C PRO A 537 34.16 -14.30 10.30
N TYR A 538 33.20 -13.68 9.63
CA TYR A 538 33.32 -13.02 8.33
C TYR A 538 33.93 -11.62 8.45
N LEU A 539 33.29 -10.72 9.20
CA LEU A 539 33.69 -9.33 9.33
C LEU A 539 34.50 -9.10 10.61
N ILE A 540 34.07 -9.66 11.74
CA ILE A 540 34.64 -9.39 13.06
C ILE A 540 36.03 -10.01 13.22
N GLY A 541 37.03 -9.18 13.55
CA GLY A 541 38.44 -9.57 13.64
C GLY A 541 39.16 -9.70 12.29
N ASN A 542 38.54 -9.25 11.19
CA ASN A 542 39.09 -9.37 9.84
C ASN A 542 39.28 -8.00 9.16
N ASN A 543 40.03 -8.00 8.05
CA ASN A 543 40.10 -6.89 7.11
C ASN A 543 39.37 -7.30 5.83
N LEU A 544 38.31 -6.57 5.51
CA LEU A 544 37.43 -6.82 4.38
C LEU A 544 37.18 -5.49 3.64
N ASN A 545 37.38 -5.49 2.32
CA ASN A 545 37.14 -4.31 1.46
C ASN A 545 37.85 -3.03 1.94
N GLY A 546 38.98 -3.17 2.63
CA GLY A 546 39.74 -2.06 3.20
C GLY A 546 39.22 -1.55 4.55
N PHE A 547 38.10 -2.08 5.05
CA PHE A 547 37.63 -1.89 6.41
C PHE A 547 38.23 -2.96 7.33
N SER A 548 38.63 -2.61 8.54
CA SER A 548 39.23 -3.54 9.50
C SER A 548 38.53 -3.47 10.83
N SER A 549 38.24 -4.62 11.41
CA SER A 549 37.74 -4.75 12.77
C SER A 549 38.71 -5.59 13.61
N GLU A 550 38.75 -5.35 14.92
CA GLU A 550 39.57 -6.12 15.86
C GLU A 550 38.68 -7.08 16.64
N LEU A 551 39.21 -8.26 16.98
CA LEU A 551 38.55 -9.20 17.88
C LEU A 551 39.52 -9.54 19.01
N GLU A 552 39.35 -8.84 20.13
CA GLU A 552 40.00 -9.17 21.40
C GLU A 552 39.50 -10.50 21.98
N GLU A 553 40.30 -11.12 22.84
CA GLU A 553 39.95 -12.39 23.49
C GLU A 553 38.65 -12.23 24.31
N PHE A 554 37.63 -13.02 23.97
CA PHE A 554 36.35 -13.03 24.66
C PHE A 554 36.16 -14.34 25.41
N VAL A 555 35.94 -14.25 26.73
CA VAL A 555 35.58 -15.38 27.59
C VAL A 555 34.33 -14.99 28.36
N SER A 556 33.20 -15.65 28.06
CA SER A 556 31.93 -15.32 28.69
C SER A 556 31.94 -15.54 30.20
N ILE A 557 31.24 -14.66 30.93
CA ILE A 557 30.95 -14.82 32.36
C ILE A 557 29.67 -15.65 32.62
N GLU A 558 28.93 -16.00 31.56
CA GLU A 558 27.67 -16.76 31.56
C GLU A 558 27.87 -18.11 30.85
N GLY A 559 26.82 -18.93 30.79
CA GLY A 559 26.83 -20.15 29.97
C GLY A 559 26.97 -19.80 28.48
N VAL A 560 27.65 -20.63 27.69
CA VAL A 560 27.92 -20.36 26.26
C VAL A 560 26.63 -20.09 25.48
N GLU A 561 25.60 -20.91 25.69
CA GLU A 561 24.31 -20.78 25.01
C GLU A 561 23.59 -19.47 25.38
N GLU A 562 23.47 -19.17 26.67
CA GLU A 562 22.89 -17.92 27.17
C GLU A 562 23.64 -16.69 26.63
N SER A 563 24.98 -16.74 26.70
CA SER A 563 25.88 -15.69 26.21
C SER A 563 25.71 -15.45 24.71
N ARG A 564 25.59 -16.52 23.93
CA ARG A 564 25.42 -16.44 22.48
C ARG A 564 24.06 -15.83 22.12
N ASN A 565 22.98 -16.29 22.75
CA ASN A 565 21.63 -15.77 22.48
C ASN A 565 21.48 -14.31 22.90
N LYS A 566 22.09 -13.93 24.04
CA LYS A 566 22.14 -12.55 24.52
C LYS A 566 22.95 -11.66 23.58
N ALA A 567 24.12 -12.10 23.12
CA ALA A 567 24.93 -11.33 22.17
C ALA A 567 24.21 -11.12 20.84
N ILE A 568 23.58 -12.16 20.27
CA ILE A 568 22.77 -12.05 19.04
C ILE A 568 21.66 -11.01 19.22
N SER A 569 20.92 -11.10 20.33
CA SER A 569 19.77 -10.21 20.55
C SER A 569 20.16 -8.74 20.69
N PHE A 570 21.23 -8.44 21.43
CA PHE A 570 21.74 -7.06 21.52
C PHE A 570 22.30 -6.54 20.19
N ALA A 571 22.90 -7.41 19.37
CA ALA A 571 23.37 -7.00 18.04
C ALA A 571 22.20 -6.69 17.10
N MET A 572 21.22 -7.59 17.04
CA MET A 572 20.05 -7.45 16.18
C MET A 572 19.19 -6.26 16.59
N TYR A 573 18.88 -6.11 17.88
CA TYR A 573 18.16 -4.94 18.41
C TYR A 573 18.82 -3.63 17.93
N ARG A 574 20.12 -3.46 18.20
CA ARG A 574 20.83 -2.22 17.83
C ARG A 574 20.92 -2.01 16.32
N LEU A 575 21.17 -3.06 15.55
CA LEU A 575 21.29 -2.99 14.10
C LEU A 575 19.95 -2.62 13.47
N LEU A 576 18.88 -3.36 13.78
CA LEU A 576 17.57 -3.14 13.17
C LEU A 576 16.98 -1.78 13.58
N SER A 577 17.10 -1.39 14.86
CA SER A 577 16.74 -0.03 15.31
C SER A 577 17.46 1.06 14.51
N HIS A 578 18.70 0.84 14.06
CA HIS A 578 19.41 1.80 13.21
C HIS A 578 18.92 1.76 11.76
N ARG A 579 18.68 0.56 11.20
CA ARG A 579 18.33 0.36 9.79
C ARG A 579 16.95 0.90 9.44
N PHE A 580 15.99 0.70 10.32
CA PHE A 580 14.57 1.00 10.08
C PHE A 580 14.11 2.29 10.77
N GLN A 581 15.01 3.08 11.36
CA GLN A 581 14.67 4.35 12.04
C GLN A 581 14.01 5.41 11.14
N ASN A 582 14.09 5.24 9.81
CA ASN A 582 13.51 6.16 8.82
C ASN A 582 12.47 5.45 7.93
N SER A 583 11.97 4.31 8.35
CA SER A 583 10.88 3.60 7.69
C SER A 583 9.54 4.28 8.00
N PRO A 584 8.52 4.14 7.13
CA PRO A 584 7.18 4.69 7.38
C PRO A 584 6.61 4.26 8.73
N GLU A 585 6.71 2.97 9.04
CA GLU A 585 6.20 2.35 10.28
C GLU A 585 7.36 1.96 11.22
N ALA A 586 8.25 2.94 11.45
CA ALA A 586 9.42 2.76 12.31
C ALA A 586 9.04 2.54 13.79
N GLU A 587 7.92 3.11 14.25
CA GLU A 587 7.46 2.96 15.64
C GLU A 587 6.99 1.52 15.90
N GLU A 588 6.17 0.97 15.00
CA GLU A 588 5.65 -0.39 15.00
C GLU A 588 6.79 -1.41 14.97
N SER A 589 7.77 -1.21 14.07
CA SER A 589 8.97 -2.05 14.00
C SER A 589 9.76 -2.02 15.31
N GLN A 590 9.91 -0.83 15.91
CA GLN A 590 10.65 -0.66 17.15
C GLN A 590 9.91 -1.28 18.35
N GLU A 591 8.59 -1.28 18.36
CA GLU A 591 7.76 -1.97 19.36
C GLU A 591 8.01 -3.48 19.34
N ILE A 592 8.08 -4.10 18.15
CA ILE A 592 8.43 -5.52 18.02
C ILE A 592 9.83 -5.81 18.57
N PHE A 593 10.82 -4.96 18.29
CA PHE A 593 12.18 -5.15 18.80
C PHE A 593 12.24 -5.01 20.32
N ASN A 594 11.49 -4.06 20.88
CA ASN A 594 11.36 -3.87 22.33
C ASN A 594 10.67 -5.08 22.98
N LEU A 595 9.58 -5.57 22.38
CA LEU A 595 8.83 -6.73 22.84
C LEU A 595 9.73 -7.96 22.93
N ILE A 596 10.54 -8.24 21.89
CA ILE A 596 11.48 -9.36 21.90
C ILE A 596 12.46 -9.24 23.07
N MET A 597 13.04 -8.05 23.27
CA MET A 597 13.99 -7.80 24.36
C MET A 597 13.32 -7.94 25.74
N GLU A 598 12.08 -7.47 25.89
CA GLU A 598 11.28 -7.61 27.11
C GLU A 598 10.98 -9.08 27.42
N LYS A 599 10.47 -9.83 26.44
CA LYS A 599 10.14 -11.26 26.61
C LYS A 599 11.37 -12.13 26.84
N LEU A 600 12.57 -11.67 26.45
CA LEU A 600 13.86 -12.30 26.77
C LEU A 600 14.49 -11.79 28.08
N GLU A 601 13.84 -10.85 28.79
CA GLU A 601 14.31 -10.23 30.03
C GLU A 601 15.65 -9.46 29.89
N TYR A 602 15.87 -8.80 28.74
CA TYR A 602 17.10 -8.05 28.46
C TYR A 602 16.92 -6.53 28.59
N ASP A 603 17.84 -5.87 29.31
CA ASP A 603 17.83 -4.42 29.53
C ASP A 603 18.38 -3.65 28.32
N THR A 604 17.49 -3.09 27.52
CA THR A 604 17.83 -2.30 26.32
C THR A 604 18.58 -0.99 26.62
N SER A 605 18.61 -0.53 27.88
CA SER A 605 19.40 0.65 28.27
C SER A 605 20.91 0.39 28.32
N TYR A 606 21.33 -0.88 28.26
CA TYR A 606 22.73 -1.27 28.28
C TYR A 606 23.39 -1.14 26.89
N THR A 607 24.22 -0.11 26.71
CA THR A 607 24.81 0.26 25.41
C THR A 607 26.34 0.15 25.34
N SER A 608 26.99 -0.45 26.35
CA SER A 608 28.46 -0.61 26.42
C SER A 608 29.00 -1.39 25.22
N LEU A 609 30.18 -1.01 24.70
CA LEU A 609 30.92 -1.76 23.67
C LEU A 609 32.12 -2.53 24.25
N ILE A 610 32.34 -2.43 25.57
CA ILE A 610 33.52 -3.00 26.25
C ILE A 610 33.20 -4.45 26.62
N TYR A 611 33.52 -5.38 25.73
CA TYR A 611 33.16 -6.79 25.83
C TYR A 611 34.27 -7.68 26.41
N GLU A 612 35.50 -7.18 26.57
CA GLU A 612 36.69 -7.94 26.96
C GLU A 612 36.59 -8.50 28.40
N PHE A 613 35.62 -8.03 29.18
CA PHE A 613 35.30 -8.55 30.51
C PHE A 613 34.27 -9.70 30.49
N GLY A 614 33.92 -10.22 29.30
CA GLY A 614 33.06 -11.39 29.12
C GLY A 614 31.56 -11.09 29.09
N ASN A 615 31.16 -9.81 28.98
CA ASN A 615 29.74 -9.43 28.93
C ASN A 615 29.17 -9.58 27.51
N ALA A 616 28.19 -10.47 27.35
CA ALA A 616 27.58 -10.79 26.06
C ALA A 616 26.81 -9.62 25.42
N ALA A 617 26.08 -8.83 26.21
CA ALA A 617 25.37 -7.65 25.72
C ALA A 617 26.34 -6.62 25.14
N ALA A 618 27.52 -6.46 25.73
CA ALA A 618 28.56 -5.59 25.21
C ALA A 618 29.17 -6.12 23.91
N LEU A 619 29.34 -7.45 23.80
CA LEU A 619 29.78 -8.08 22.56
C LEU A 619 28.78 -7.85 21.43
N GLY A 620 27.48 -8.06 21.69
CA GLY A 620 26.41 -7.81 20.71
C GLY A 620 26.38 -6.36 20.23
N ASN A 621 26.40 -5.41 21.17
CA ASN A 621 26.48 -3.97 20.86
C ASN A 621 27.73 -3.62 20.03
N TYR A 622 28.89 -4.22 20.34
CA TYR A 622 30.13 -4.03 19.57
C TYR A 622 29.98 -4.54 18.12
N VAL A 623 29.48 -5.76 17.94
CA VAL A 623 29.28 -6.34 16.59
C VAL A 623 28.33 -5.47 15.76
N ALA A 624 27.20 -5.05 16.32
CA ALA A 624 26.28 -4.15 15.64
C ALA A 624 26.93 -2.81 15.26
N GLN A 625 27.72 -2.20 16.16
CA GLN A 625 28.43 -0.96 15.85
C GLN A 625 29.39 -1.15 14.67
N ILE A 626 30.14 -2.25 14.64
CA ILE A 626 31.08 -2.55 13.55
C ILE A 626 30.35 -2.73 12.21
N ILE A 627 29.19 -3.38 12.20
CA ILE A 627 28.38 -3.58 10.98
C ILE A 627 27.77 -2.25 10.51
N ILE A 628 27.30 -1.40 11.42
CA ILE A 628 26.83 -0.04 11.11
C ILE A 628 27.97 0.78 10.50
N ASP A 629 29.15 0.79 11.12
CA ASP A 629 30.32 1.51 10.64
C ASP A 629 30.78 1.02 9.26
N TYR A 630 30.74 -0.29 9.02
CA TYR A 630 31.01 -0.89 7.71
C TYR A 630 30.01 -0.41 6.67
N GLY A 631 28.72 -0.46 6.99
CA GLY A 631 27.64 -0.11 6.09
C GLY A 631 27.61 1.37 5.67
N LEU A 632 27.99 2.29 6.57
CA LEU A 632 28.00 3.73 6.28
C LEU A 632 29.03 4.15 5.21
N GLN A 633 29.94 3.25 4.81
CA GLN A 633 31.00 3.53 3.84
C GLN A 633 31.08 2.50 2.71
N ASP A 634 30.14 1.55 2.64
CA ASP A 634 30.18 0.44 1.68
C ASP A 634 29.76 0.82 0.25
N GLY A 635 29.39 2.08 0.01
CA GLY A 635 28.93 2.58 -1.29
C GLY A 635 27.42 2.66 -1.44
N SER A 636 26.62 2.18 -0.48
CA SER A 636 25.15 2.22 -0.49
C SER A 636 24.55 3.61 -0.31
N ARG A 637 25.35 4.57 0.16
CA ARG A 637 24.93 5.96 0.47
C ARG A 637 23.84 6.05 1.54
N GLU A 638 23.83 5.10 2.46
CA GLU A 638 22.94 5.11 3.63
C GLU A 638 22.93 6.43 4.41
N ALA A 639 24.08 7.07 4.60
CA ALA A 639 24.21 8.32 5.35
C ALA A 639 23.44 9.50 4.74
N THR A 640 23.06 9.41 3.46
CA THR A 640 22.28 10.40 2.72
C THR A 640 20.91 9.87 2.31
N GLY A 641 20.45 8.76 2.91
CA GLY A 641 19.13 8.18 2.64
C GLY A 641 19.06 7.36 1.35
N TYR A 642 20.18 6.75 0.92
CA TYR A 642 20.27 5.95 -0.30
C TYR A 642 19.97 6.73 -1.59
N ASP A 643 20.28 8.04 -1.59
CA ASP A 643 20.09 8.96 -2.71
C ASP A 643 20.93 8.63 -3.95
N ASN A 644 20.46 9.08 -5.11
CA ASN A 644 21.17 8.93 -6.39
C ASN A 644 22.38 9.85 -6.45
N ALA A 645 23.55 9.31 -6.79
CA ALA A 645 24.78 10.09 -6.80
C ALA A 645 24.93 10.96 -8.04
N TYR A 646 24.51 10.46 -9.20
CA TYR A 646 24.72 11.14 -10.49
C TYR A 646 23.82 10.66 -11.64
N TYR A 647 22.97 9.64 -11.44
CA TYR A 647 22.04 9.22 -12.46
C TYR A 647 20.99 10.30 -12.73
N GLU A 648 20.71 10.53 -14.02
CA GLU A 648 19.59 11.37 -14.48
C GLU A 648 18.91 10.67 -15.66
N PRO A 649 17.57 10.59 -15.70
CA PRO A 649 16.85 9.98 -16.80
C PRO A 649 16.98 10.82 -18.09
N VAL A 650 17.10 10.14 -19.24
CA VAL A 650 17.16 10.81 -20.56
C VAL A 650 15.77 11.22 -21.05
N ASN A 651 14.75 10.45 -20.68
CA ASN A 651 13.37 10.72 -21.02
C ASN A 651 12.69 11.52 -19.90
N ALA A 652 11.86 12.48 -20.30
CA ALA A 652 11.04 13.23 -19.37
C ALA A 652 9.93 12.33 -18.79
N PRO A 653 9.47 12.61 -17.55
CA PRO A 653 8.38 11.87 -16.94
C PRO A 653 7.12 11.85 -17.81
N TYR A 654 6.41 10.73 -17.80
CA TYR A 654 5.14 10.53 -18.52
C TYR A 654 3.98 10.49 -17.53
N ALA A 655 3.14 11.52 -17.53
CA ALA A 655 1.96 11.65 -16.68
C ALA A 655 0.79 10.84 -17.27
N LEU A 656 0.33 9.81 -16.56
CA LEU A 656 -0.65 8.86 -17.10
C LEU A 656 -2.08 9.42 -17.23
N ASP A 657 -2.39 10.45 -16.44
CA ASP A 657 -3.67 11.16 -16.33
C ASP A 657 -3.84 12.28 -17.38
N THR A 658 -2.75 12.77 -17.98
CA THR A 658 -2.79 13.91 -18.92
C THR A 658 -2.62 13.52 -20.40
N ASN A 659 -3.30 14.26 -21.27
CA ASN A 659 -3.26 14.02 -22.72
C ASN A 659 -2.05 14.67 -23.45
N ASN A 660 -1.23 15.46 -22.76
CA ASN A 660 -0.16 16.26 -23.38
C ASN A 660 1.23 15.88 -22.85
N ASN A 661 1.56 14.60 -22.99
CA ASN A 661 2.85 14.07 -22.57
C ASN A 661 4.01 14.49 -23.50
N PRO A 662 5.21 14.70 -22.95
CA PRO A 662 6.39 14.97 -23.76
C PRO A 662 6.73 13.75 -24.65
N PRO A 663 7.27 13.96 -25.87
CA PRO A 663 7.75 12.87 -26.69
C PRO A 663 8.92 12.16 -26.00
N ILE A 664 9.04 10.85 -26.20
CA ILE A 664 10.21 10.09 -25.74
C ILE A 664 11.46 10.54 -26.53
N ASN A 665 12.54 10.85 -25.82
CA ASN A 665 13.80 11.29 -26.44
C ASN A 665 14.60 10.09 -26.97
N ASP A 666 14.62 9.00 -26.21
CA ASP A 666 15.31 7.75 -26.56
C ASP A 666 14.40 6.55 -26.19
N PRO A 667 13.82 5.84 -27.17
CA PRO A 667 12.91 4.72 -26.93
C PRO A 667 13.59 3.44 -26.44
N ASN A 668 14.91 3.45 -26.29
CA ASN A 668 15.68 2.37 -25.70
C ASN A 668 16.01 2.63 -24.22
N ARG A 669 15.63 3.80 -23.69
CA ARG A 669 15.98 4.25 -22.34
C ARG A 669 14.75 4.36 -21.44
N TRP A 670 14.93 4.17 -20.15
CA TRP A 670 13.87 4.23 -19.15
C TRP A 670 13.19 5.60 -19.15
N GLN A 671 11.90 5.61 -18.84
CA GLN A 671 11.07 6.79 -18.73
C GLN A 671 10.38 6.75 -17.37
N PRO A 672 10.62 7.75 -16.50
CA PRO A 672 9.86 7.89 -15.26
C PRO A 672 8.37 8.07 -15.57
N LEU A 673 7.49 7.60 -14.69
CA LEU A 673 6.06 7.85 -14.79
C LEU A 673 5.64 8.89 -13.74
N GLY A 674 4.72 9.77 -14.13
CA GLY A 674 4.00 10.66 -13.25
C GLY A 674 2.63 10.08 -12.92
N LEU A 675 2.32 9.97 -11.64
CA LEU A 675 1.04 9.51 -11.09
C LEU A 675 0.44 10.60 -10.20
N ASP A 676 -0.88 10.61 -10.02
CA ASP A 676 -1.55 11.56 -9.11
C ASP A 676 -1.05 11.39 -7.67
N ILE A 677 -0.90 10.14 -7.26
CA ILE A 677 -0.26 9.70 -6.03
C ILE A 677 0.52 8.43 -6.33
N PHE A 678 1.74 8.33 -5.80
CA PHE A 678 2.52 7.11 -5.84
C PHE A 678 2.41 6.42 -4.48
N ILE A 679 1.84 5.21 -4.48
CA ILE A 679 1.81 4.33 -3.32
C ILE A 679 2.68 3.14 -3.70
N ASP A 680 3.68 2.81 -2.88
CA ASP A 680 4.54 1.68 -3.17
C ASP A 680 3.84 0.33 -2.94
N GLN A 681 4.56 -0.77 -3.19
CA GLN A 681 3.99 -2.13 -3.06
C GLN A 681 3.62 -2.50 -1.62
N GLY A 682 4.21 -1.83 -0.63
CA GLY A 682 3.87 -2.02 0.78
C GLY A 682 2.67 -1.19 1.24
N GLY A 683 2.05 -0.39 0.35
CA GLY A 683 0.94 0.49 0.71
C GLY A 683 1.38 1.87 1.23
N ASN A 684 2.67 2.20 1.16
CA ASN A 684 3.19 3.46 1.68
C ASN A 684 3.12 4.58 0.62
N VAL A 685 2.60 5.74 1.00
CA VAL A 685 2.64 6.95 0.16
C VAL A 685 4.09 7.44 0.05
N VAL A 686 4.58 7.61 -1.17
CA VAL A 686 5.92 8.18 -1.42
C VAL A 686 5.79 9.64 -1.80
N ASP A 687 6.63 10.49 -1.22
CA ASP A 687 6.65 11.92 -1.51
C ASP A 687 6.91 12.22 -2.99
N GLY A 688 5.96 12.93 -3.60
CA GLY A 688 6.03 13.40 -4.97
C GLY A 688 5.38 12.47 -6.00
N ASN A 689 4.98 13.08 -7.10
CA ASN A 689 4.17 12.42 -8.14
C ASN A 689 5.02 11.68 -9.18
N VAL A 690 6.35 11.81 -9.12
CA VAL A 690 7.31 11.15 -10.02
C VAL A 690 8.42 10.54 -9.16
N PRO A 691 8.38 9.23 -8.87
CA PRO A 691 9.42 8.60 -8.07
C PRO A 691 10.77 8.61 -8.81
N GLU A 692 11.85 8.83 -8.06
CA GLU A 692 13.21 8.74 -8.59
C GLU A 692 13.59 7.29 -8.92
N PHE A 693 14.63 7.11 -9.75
CA PHE A 693 15.19 5.78 -9.99
C PHE A 693 15.71 5.20 -8.67
N LEU A 694 15.20 4.04 -8.24
CA LEU A 694 15.70 3.36 -7.05
C LEU A 694 17.09 2.71 -7.30
N SER A 695 18.14 3.26 -6.69
CA SER A 695 19.48 2.66 -6.61
C SER A 695 20.19 2.37 -7.96
N PRO A 696 20.19 3.25 -8.98
CA PRO A 696 20.83 3.00 -10.27
C PRO A 696 22.35 2.80 -10.16
N GLU A 697 22.99 3.28 -9.09
CA GLU A 697 24.42 3.11 -8.89
C GLU A 697 24.79 1.99 -7.89
N TRP A 698 23.89 1.03 -7.64
CA TRP A 698 24.09 -0.03 -6.64
C TRP A 698 25.31 -0.93 -6.91
N GLY A 699 25.84 -0.93 -8.14
CA GLY A 699 27.12 -1.57 -8.47
C GLY A 699 28.34 -1.00 -7.73
N ASN A 700 28.21 0.13 -7.04
CA ASN A 700 29.26 0.67 -6.18
C ASN A 700 29.26 0.05 -4.77
N VAL A 701 28.21 -0.69 -4.40
CA VAL A 701 28.12 -1.35 -3.10
C VAL A 701 29.12 -2.49 -3.01
N TRP A 702 29.78 -2.63 -1.87
CA TRP A 702 30.73 -3.71 -1.65
C TRP A 702 30.06 -5.09 -1.69
N PRO A 703 30.53 -6.02 -2.54
CA PRO A 703 29.94 -7.34 -2.68
C PRO A 703 30.38 -8.29 -1.57
N PHE A 704 29.62 -9.38 -1.41
CA PHE A 704 29.92 -10.48 -0.51
C PHE A 704 30.92 -11.47 -1.15
N ALA A 705 30.53 -12.08 -2.27
CA ALA A 705 31.25 -13.14 -2.98
C ALA A 705 31.66 -12.76 -4.42
N LEU A 706 31.08 -11.71 -5.02
CA LEU A 706 31.45 -11.26 -6.37
C LEU A 706 32.94 -10.93 -6.49
N LYS A 707 33.53 -11.31 -7.61
CA LYS A 707 34.96 -11.17 -7.92
C LYS A 707 35.20 -9.94 -8.79
N GLU A 708 36.46 -9.50 -8.82
CA GLU A 708 36.86 -8.40 -9.70
C GLU A 708 36.72 -8.74 -11.19
N GLU A 709 36.77 -10.03 -11.55
CA GLU A 709 36.59 -10.51 -12.93
C GLU A 709 35.13 -10.47 -13.40
N ASP A 710 34.17 -10.44 -12.47
CA ASP A 710 32.74 -10.30 -12.79
C ASP A 710 32.37 -8.85 -13.11
N LYS A 711 33.26 -7.89 -12.79
CA LYS A 711 33.03 -6.45 -12.89
C LYS A 711 33.59 -5.84 -14.18
N VAL A 712 32.74 -5.15 -14.91
CA VAL A 712 33.10 -4.25 -16.01
C VAL A 712 32.81 -2.81 -15.62
N SER A 713 33.75 -1.89 -15.87
CA SER A 713 33.57 -0.47 -15.53
C SER A 713 33.31 0.37 -16.78
N TYR A 714 32.17 1.04 -16.80
CA TYR A 714 31.75 1.92 -17.88
C TYR A 714 31.80 3.39 -17.47
N GLN A 715 31.76 4.28 -18.47
CA GLN A 715 31.75 5.73 -18.28
C GLN A 715 30.55 6.35 -19.00
N ARG A 716 29.78 7.17 -18.29
CA ARG A 716 28.70 7.99 -18.84
C ARG A 716 28.73 9.37 -18.20
N ASN A 717 28.81 10.42 -19.02
CA ASN A 717 28.85 11.81 -18.58
C ASN A 717 29.92 12.15 -17.53
N GLY A 718 31.02 11.39 -17.49
CA GLY A 718 32.11 11.58 -16.51
C GLY A 718 31.96 10.80 -15.21
N SER A 719 30.87 10.05 -15.04
CA SER A 719 30.62 9.14 -13.91
C SER A 719 30.93 7.69 -14.28
N THR A 720 31.34 6.91 -13.27
CA THR A 720 31.73 5.49 -13.44
C THR A 720 30.62 4.57 -12.98
N PHE A 721 30.12 3.72 -13.88
CA PHE A 721 29.20 2.63 -13.52
C PHE A 721 29.98 1.32 -13.45
N HIS A 722 29.91 0.63 -12.31
CA HIS A 722 30.46 -0.71 -12.14
C HIS A 722 29.34 -1.71 -12.39
N VAL A 723 29.46 -2.51 -13.46
CA VAL A 723 28.46 -3.50 -13.87
C VAL A 723 29.00 -4.89 -13.60
N TYR A 724 28.28 -5.67 -12.80
CA TYR A 724 28.65 -7.04 -12.44
C TYR A 724 27.83 -8.05 -13.27
N HIS A 725 28.48 -9.15 -13.67
CA HIS A 725 27.90 -10.19 -14.54
C HIS A 725 27.25 -9.59 -15.81
N ASP A 726 27.96 -8.67 -16.47
CA ASP A 726 27.44 -7.91 -17.61
C ASP A 726 26.99 -8.82 -18.77
N PRO A 727 25.68 -8.95 -19.04
CA PRO A 727 25.17 -9.80 -20.09
C PRO A 727 25.32 -9.13 -21.47
N PRO A 728 25.11 -9.85 -22.58
CA PRO A 728 24.91 -9.22 -23.87
C PRO A 728 23.79 -8.17 -23.83
N ALA A 729 23.95 -7.09 -24.60
CA ALA A 729 22.96 -6.02 -24.64
C ALA A 729 21.56 -6.54 -25.04
N PRO A 730 20.48 -5.97 -24.45
CA PRO A 730 19.12 -6.31 -24.86
C PRO A 730 18.86 -5.81 -26.29
N PRO A 731 17.82 -6.31 -26.97
CA PRO A 731 17.48 -5.83 -28.29
C PRO A 731 17.06 -4.35 -28.23
N TYR A 732 17.60 -3.50 -29.10
CA TYR A 732 17.18 -2.11 -29.28
C TYR A 732 16.32 -1.87 -30.53
N ILE A 733 15.41 -0.92 -30.44
CA ILE A 733 14.67 -0.40 -31.60
C ILE A 733 15.51 0.63 -32.34
N ASN A 734 15.61 0.46 -33.66
CA ASN A 734 16.23 1.40 -34.57
C ASN A 734 15.16 2.31 -35.19
N THR A 735 15.36 3.63 -35.11
CA THR A 735 14.34 4.59 -35.53
C THR A 735 14.36 4.93 -37.03
N THR A 736 15.34 4.43 -37.78
CA THR A 736 15.52 4.71 -39.21
C THR A 736 15.39 3.48 -40.09
N ASP A 737 15.79 2.31 -39.60
CA ASP A 737 15.91 1.07 -40.37
C ASP A 737 15.22 -0.10 -39.68
N ILE A 738 14.69 -1.02 -40.47
CA ILE A 738 14.19 -2.31 -39.96
C ILE A 738 15.40 -3.22 -39.73
N THR A 739 15.61 -3.64 -38.48
CA THR A 739 16.68 -4.56 -38.08
C THR A 739 16.09 -5.76 -37.35
N THR A 740 16.77 -6.91 -37.39
CA THR A 740 16.36 -8.10 -36.64
C THR A 740 16.25 -7.81 -35.13
N GLU A 741 17.11 -6.91 -34.63
CA GLU A 741 17.07 -6.44 -33.25
C GLU A 741 15.80 -5.63 -32.95
N SER A 742 15.36 -4.76 -33.87
CA SER A 742 14.07 -4.05 -33.75
C SER A 742 12.89 -5.01 -33.77
N ASP A 743 12.96 -6.07 -34.57
CA ASP A 743 11.92 -7.10 -34.61
C ASP A 743 11.84 -7.87 -33.28
N ALA A 744 12.99 -8.21 -32.68
CA ALA A 744 13.05 -8.84 -31.36
C ALA A 744 12.54 -7.92 -30.23
N TYR A 745 12.90 -6.63 -30.25
CA TYR A 745 12.35 -5.61 -29.34
C TYR A 745 10.83 -5.58 -29.42
N LYS A 746 10.29 -5.44 -30.64
CA LYS A 746 8.84 -5.38 -30.87
C LYS A 746 8.13 -6.66 -30.43
N TRP A 747 8.69 -7.82 -30.77
CA TRP A 747 8.15 -9.11 -30.38
C TRP A 747 8.07 -9.24 -28.86
N GLY A 748 9.15 -8.95 -28.14
CA GLY A 748 9.20 -9.09 -26.69
C GLY A 748 8.21 -8.18 -25.96
N PHE A 749 8.13 -6.91 -26.35
CA PHE A 749 7.19 -5.97 -25.71
C PHE A 749 5.73 -6.22 -26.08
N THR A 750 5.42 -6.57 -27.33
CA THR A 750 4.02 -6.88 -27.70
C THR A 750 3.50 -8.16 -27.04
N MET A 751 4.37 -9.15 -26.80
CA MET A 751 4.00 -10.37 -26.08
C MET A 751 3.40 -10.09 -24.71
N VAL A 752 3.89 -9.05 -24.01
CA VAL A 752 3.38 -8.61 -22.70
C VAL A 752 1.89 -8.27 -22.78
N SER A 753 1.48 -7.44 -23.75
CA SER A 753 0.06 -7.10 -23.95
C SER A 753 -0.80 -8.29 -24.38
N VAL A 754 -0.22 -9.23 -25.14
CA VAL A 754 -0.89 -10.46 -25.61
C VAL A 754 -1.14 -11.41 -24.44
N TRP A 755 -0.15 -11.64 -23.58
CA TRP A 755 -0.31 -12.50 -22.40
C TRP A 755 -1.33 -11.96 -21.41
N GLN A 756 -1.49 -10.63 -21.32
CA GLN A 756 -2.54 -10.03 -20.51
C GLN A 756 -3.96 -10.26 -21.04
N SER A 757 -4.12 -10.70 -22.30
CA SER A 757 -5.42 -11.16 -22.79
C SER A 757 -5.91 -12.44 -22.09
N HIS A 758 -5.05 -13.10 -21.32
CA HIS A 758 -5.36 -14.30 -20.55
C HIS A 758 -5.98 -14.00 -19.18
N LEU A 759 -6.01 -12.74 -18.74
CA LEU A 759 -6.42 -12.35 -17.39
C LEU A 759 -7.94 -12.32 -17.18
N ASP A 760 -8.76 -12.67 -18.18
CA ASP A 760 -10.22 -12.72 -17.98
C ASP A 760 -10.62 -14.02 -17.27
N PRO A 761 -11.22 -13.98 -16.07
CA PRO A 761 -11.69 -15.19 -15.39
C PRO A 761 -12.78 -15.94 -16.18
N ARG A 762 -13.39 -15.30 -17.18
CA ARG A 762 -14.48 -15.85 -17.99
C ARG A 762 -14.03 -16.34 -19.36
N ASP A 763 -12.72 -16.46 -19.62
CA ASP A 763 -12.22 -16.94 -20.91
C ASP A 763 -12.49 -18.45 -21.17
N GLU A 764 -12.99 -19.17 -20.15
CA GLU A 764 -13.32 -20.59 -20.15
C GLU A 764 -12.13 -21.53 -20.42
N VAL A 765 -10.89 -21.01 -20.44
CA VAL A 765 -9.68 -21.81 -20.65
C VAL A 765 -9.22 -22.39 -19.32
N MET A 766 -9.03 -23.71 -19.28
CA MET A 766 -8.57 -24.43 -18.08
C MET A 766 -7.14 -24.94 -18.29
N TRP A 767 -6.28 -24.77 -17.29
CA TRP A 767 -4.90 -25.27 -17.28
C TRP A 767 -4.66 -26.27 -16.17
N ASP A 768 -3.84 -27.28 -16.47
CA ASP A 768 -3.18 -28.08 -15.45
C ASP A 768 -1.94 -27.32 -14.98
N ILE A 769 -2.01 -26.77 -13.76
CA ILE A 769 -0.92 -26.02 -13.14
C ILE A 769 -0.11 -26.85 -12.15
N SER A 770 -0.32 -28.18 -12.13
CA SER A 770 0.42 -29.08 -11.26
C SER A 770 1.88 -29.24 -11.70
N PRO A 771 2.77 -29.75 -10.82
CA PRO A 771 4.12 -30.12 -11.22
C PRO A 771 4.17 -31.22 -12.28
N ASN A 772 3.06 -31.90 -12.60
CA ASN A 772 3.02 -32.84 -13.73
C ASN A 772 3.05 -32.14 -15.10
N ALA A 773 2.60 -30.89 -15.16
CA ALA A 773 2.46 -30.14 -16.41
C ALA A 773 3.45 -28.97 -16.52
N LEU A 774 3.79 -28.33 -15.40
CA LEU A 774 4.66 -27.15 -15.35
C LEU A 774 6.02 -27.44 -14.71
N GLY A 775 7.04 -26.69 -15.10
CA GLY A 775 8.41 -26.81 -14.59
C GLY A 775 9.24 -27.89 -15.28
N ASN A 776 10.28 -28.36 -14.59
CA ASN A 776 11.25 -29.34 -15.09
C ASN A 776 11.99 -28.89 -16.37
N THR A 777 12.38 -27.63 -16.44
CA THR A 777 13.14 -27.09 -17.58
C THR A 777 14.64 -27.23 -17.32
N ASP A 778 15.38 -27.81 -18.28
CA ASP A 778 16.84 -27.89 -18.19
C ASP A 778 17.44 -26.52 -18.49
N ILE A 779 18.29 -26.02 -17.59
CA ILE A 779 18.94 -24.72 -17.75
C ILE A 779 19.83 -24.65 -19.00
N ASN A 780 20.32 -25.79 -19.50
CA ASN A 780 21.08 -25.86 -20.74
C ASN A 780 20.23 -25.57 -21.99
N GLU A 781 18.91 -25.60 -21.87
CA GLU A 781 17.97 -25.23 -22.94
C GLU A 781 17.65 -23.73 -22.93
N TYR A 782 18.19 -22.97 -21.97
CA TYR A 782 17.95 -21.54 -21.89
C TYR A 782 18.67 -20.80 -23.02
N PRO A 783 17.97 -19.92 -23.74
CA PRO A 783 18.56 -19.17 -24.84
C PRO A 783 19.58 -18.14 -24.31
N THR A 784 20.74 -18.04 -24.96
CA THR A 784 21.78 -17.04 -24.66
C THR A 784 21.78 -15.86 -25.62
N ASP A 785 20.93 -15.92 -26.66
CA ASP A 785 20.68 -14.87 -27.64
C ASP A 785 19.17 -14.58 -27.66
N PHE A 786 18.79 -13.29 -27.66
CA PHE A 786 17.40 -12.89 -27.67
C PHE A 786 16.64 -13.32 -28.93
N LEU A 787 17.34 -13.66 -30.02
CA LEU A 787 16.74 -14.18 -31.24
C LEU A 787 16.14 -15.58 -31.06
N ASP A 788 16.56 -16.32 -30.03
CA ASP A 788 16.09 -17.67 -29.74
C ASP A 788 14.94 -17.68 -28.70
N TYR A 789 14.58 -16.54 -28.11
CA TYR A 789 13.45 -16.42 -27.17
C TYR A 789 12.10 -16.92 -27.72
N PRO A 790 11.76 -16.75 -29.02
CA PRO A 790 10.53 -17.30 -29.59
C PRO A 790 10.43 -18.83 -29.56
N GLU A 791 11.56 -19.55 -29.40
CA GLU A 791 11.55 -21.01 -29.24
C GLU A 791 11.39 -21.42 -27.76
N PHE A 792 11.65 -20.50 -26.83
CA PHE A 792 11.53 -20.74 -25.38
C PHE A 792 10.14 -20.35 -24.82
N TYR A 793 9.58 -19.22 -25.27
CA TYR A 793 8.28 -18.72 -24.79
C TYR A 793 7.17 -18.97 -25.80
N ASN A 794 6.00 -19.42 -25.31
CA ASN A 794 4.83 -19.54 -26.17
C ASN A 794 4.09 -18.19 -26.28
N TYR A 795 4.19 -17.58 -27.46
CA TYR A 795 3.68 -16.22 -27.68
C TYR A 795 2.16 -16.07 -27.43
N PHE A 796 1.34 -17.04 -27.85
CA PHE A 796 -0.12 -16.95 -27.79
C PHE A 796 -0.74 -17.79 -26.67
N GLU A 797 -0.16 -18.94 -26.34
CA GLU A 797 -0.71 -19.78 -25.27
C GLU A 797 -0.14 -19.39 -23.91
N GLY A 798 0.95 -18.61 -23.85
CA GLY A 798 1.60 -18.29 -22.59
C GLY A 798 2.47 -19.43 -22.04
N GLY A 799 3.30 -19.11 -21.06
CA GLY A 799 4.27 -20.05 -20.49
C GLY A 799 5.52 -20.25 -21.33
N ASP A 800 6.28 -21.28 -20.99
CA ASP A 800 7.59 -21.62 -21.56
C ASP A 800 7.66 -23.10 -22.02
N ILE A 801 8.87 -23.59 -22.31
CA ILE A 801 9.16 -24.97 -22.75
C ILE A 801 9.03 -26.03 -21.65
N SER A 802 8.42 -25.70 -20.49
CA SER A 802 8.17 -26.61 -19.38
C SER A 802 7.68 -28.00 -19.84
N THR A 803 8.24 -29.04 -19.22
CA THR A 803 7.91 -30.44 -19.52
C THR A 803 7.19 -31.17 -18.39
N GLY A 804 7.24 -30.62 -17.18
CA GLY A 804 6.68 -31.20 -15.97
C GLY A 804 7.41 -32.44 -15.44
N HIS A 805 7.17 -32.75 -14.17
CA HIS A 805 7.64 -33.92 -13.46
C HIS A 805 6.55 -35.01 -13.41
N ASN A 806 6.78 -36.16 -14.04
CA ASN A 806 5.78 -37.25 -14.01
C ASN A 806 5.58 -37.89 -12.62
N LEU A 807 6.60 -37.89 -11.76
CA LEU A 807 6.60 -38.59 -10.46
C LEU A 807 7.22 -37.70 -9.39
N ASN A 808 6.62 -37.69 -8.20
CA ASN A 808 7.25 -37.15 -7.00
C ASN A 808 8.39 -38.10 -6.57
N PRO A 809 9.64 -37.61 -6.48
CA PRO A 809 10.80 -38.46 -6.20
C PRO A 809 10.86 -38.98 -4.77
N ILE A 810 10.14 -38.33 -3.84
CA ILE A 810 10.11 -38.69 -2.41
C ILE A 810 9.03 -39.74 -2.14
N THR A 811 7.83 -39.56 -2.70
CA THR A 811 6.70 -40.48 -2.47
C THR A 811 6.61 -41.61 -3.50
N GLY A 812 7.22 -41.44 -4.68
CA GLY A 812 7.14 -42.35 -5.82
C GLY A 812 5.78 -42.39 -6.51
N GLN A 813 4.86 -41.49 -6.15
CA GLN A 813 3.53 -41.36 -6.77
C GLN A 813 3.54 -40.31 -7.89
N PRO A 814 2.66 -40.41 -8.90
CA PRO A 814 2.48 -39.34 -9.88
C PRO A 814 1.86 -38.10 -9.23
N TYR A 815 2.34 -36.91 -9.62
CA TYR A 815 1.66 -35.67 -9.27
C TYR A 815 0.26 -35.67 -9.89
N GLN A 816 -0.74 -35.27 -9.10
CA GLN A 816 -2.12 -35.23 -9.58
C GLN A 816 -2.34 -33.94 -10.39
N PRO A 817 -3.14 -33.99 -11.47
CA PRO A 817 -3.52 -32.78 -12.18
C PRO A 817 -4.19 -31.76 -11.26
N ASN A 818 -3.83 -30.49 -11.42
CA ASN A 818 -4.38 -29.36 -10.69
C ASN A 818 -5.01 -28.41 -11.71
N ILE A 819 -6.32 -28.58 -11.96
CA ILE A 819 -7.02 -27.91 -13.06
C ILE A 819 -7.69 -26.64 -12.56
N VAL A 820 -7.27 -25.48 -13.06
CA VAL A 820 -7.82 -24.16 -12.69
C VAL A 820 -8.10 -23.29 -13.93
N PRO A 821 -8.98 -22.28 -13.84
CA PRO A 821 -9.13 -21.28 -14.89
C PRO A 821 -7.81 -20.54 -15.14
N ARG A 822 -7.47 -20.34 -16.41
CA ARG A 822 -6.24 -19.65 -16.80
C ARG A 822 -6.18 -18.23 -16.26
N GLY A 823 -7.29 -17.49 -16.32
CA GLY A 823 -7.39 -16.13 -15.80
C GLY A 823 -7.12 -16.04 -14.30
N ASP A 824 -7.57 -17.02 -13.52
CA ASP A 824 -7.28 -17.07 -12.08
C ASP A 824 -5.80 -17.37 -11.83
N TYR A 825 -5.24 -18.38 -12.50
CA TYR A 825 -3.82 -18.71 -12.34
C TYR A 825 -2.90 -17.54 -12.72
N ALA A 826 -3.15 -16.87 -13.85
CA ALA A 826 -2.29 -15.79 -14.33
C ALA A 826 -2.34 -14.56 -13.40
N ARG A 827 -3.53 -14.21 -12.86
CA ARG A 827 -3.69 -13.11 -11.89
C ARG A 827 -3.08 -13.46 -10.52
N VAL A 828 -3.40 -14.64 -9.97
CA VAL A 828 -2.81 -15.14 -8.71
C VAL A 828 -1.30 -15.19 -8.81
N LEU A 829 -0.75 -15.72 -9.90
CA LEU A 829 0.69 -15.80 -10.08
C LEU A 829 1.33 -14.42 -10.19
N ALA A 830 0.69 -13.47 -10.88
CA ALA A 830 1.16 -12.09 -10.99
C ALA A 830 1.21 -11.40 -9.62
N GLU A 831 0.20 -11.56 -8.78
CA GLU A 831 0.11 -10.90 -7.46
C GLU A 831 1.00 -11.58 -6.41
N PHE A 832 0.96 -12.92 -6.31
CA PHE A 832 1.78 -13.68 -5.34
C PHE A 832 3.28 -13.34 -5.42
N TRP A 833 3.80 -13.17 -6.63
CA TRP A 833 5.20 -12.81 -6.85
C TRP A 833 5.45 -11.30 -6.97
N ALA A 834 4.40 -10.46 -7.06
CA ALA A 834 4.55 -9.00 -7.04
C ALA A 834 4.58 -8.47 -5.61
N ASP A 835 3.62 -8.89 -4.81
CA ASP A 835 3.41 -8.38 -3.47
C ASP A 835 3.94 -9.37 -2.42
N GLY A 836 4.23 -10.64 -2.74
CA GLY A 836 4.52 -11.60 -1.67
C GLY A 836 3.36 -11.63 -0.66
N PRO A 837 3.56 -11.99 0.62
CA PRO A 837 2.42 -12.09 1.54
C PRO A 837 2.53 -11.21 2.81
N ASP A 838 2.80 -9.91 2.86
CA ASP A 838 2.59 -8.82 1.92
C ASP A 838 3.76 -7.82 2.08
N SER A 839 4.60 -7.84 1.05
CA SER A 839 5.69 -6.95 0.64
C SER A 839 7.02 -6.98 1.41
N GLU A 840 7.48 -8.16 1.85
CA GLU A 840 8.89 -8.38 2.25
C GLU A 840 9.93 -8.18 1.11
N THR A 841 9.48 -7.74 -0.07
CA THR A 841 10.20 -7.71 -1.36
C THR A 841 10.77 -9.08 -1.79
N PRO A 842 11.24 -9.26 -3.04
CA PRO A 842 11.76 -10.56 -3.48
C PRO A 842 12.82 -11.21 -2.58
N PRO A 843 13.84 -10.49 -2.05
CA PRO A 843 14.82 -11.12 -1.17
C PRO A 843 14.20 -11.64 0.14
N GLY A 844 13.27 -10.90 0.76
CA GLY A 844 12.61 -11.34 1.99
C GLY A 844 11.67 -12.52 1.78
N HIS A 845 10.93 -12.53 0.66
CA HIS A 845 10.05 -13.64 0.29
C HIS A 845 10.81 -14.99 0.23
N TRP A 846 12.06 -15.00 -0.25
CA TRP A 846 12.87 -16.22 -0.26
C TRP A 846 13.40 -16.65 1.12
N PHE A 847 13.52 -15.73 2.09
CA PHE A 847 13.74 -16.08 3.48
C PHE A 847 12.49 -16.73 4.09
N THR A 848 11.29 -16.23 3.74
CA THR A 848 10.01 -16.84 4.14
C THR A 848 9.87 -18.25 3.57
N ILE A 849 10.27 -18.48 2.31
CA ILE A 849 10.33 -19.83 1.72
C ILE A 849 11.35 -20.72 2.44
N LEU A 850 12.55 -20.22 2.76
CA LEU A 850 13.53 -20.97 3.54
C LEU A 850 12.97 -21.37 4.92
N ASN A 851 12.26 -20.45 5.57
CA ASN A 851 11.60 -20.69 6.84
C ASN A 851 10.47 -21.73 6.73
N TYR A 852 9.66 -21.68 5.68
CA TYR A 852 8.70 -22.73 5.33
C TYR A 852 9.36 -24.11 5.16
N VAL A 853 10.49 -24.18 4.46
CA VAL A 853 11.28 -25.42 4.30
C VAL A 853 11.79 -25.92 5.65
N ASN A 854 12.29 -25.02 6.51
CA ASN A 854 12.81 -25.35 7.84
C ASN A 854 11.72 -25.89 8.78
N ASP A 855 10.48 -25.42 8.63
CA ASP A 855 9.35 -25.81 9.46
C ASP A 855 8.69 -27.12 8.99
N HIS A 856 9.04 -27.60 7.78
CA HIS A 856 8.44 -28.80 7.22
C HIS A 856 8.82 -30.07 8.02
N PRO A 857 7.86 -30.89 8.51
CA PRO A 857 8.14 -32.01 9.43
C PRO A 857 9.06 -33.11 8.88
N SER A 858 9.18 -33.23 7.56
CA SER A 858 10.07 -34.21 6.91
C SER A 858 11.48 -33.69 6.62
N PHE A 859 11.78 -32.44 6.94
CA PHE A 859 13.09 -31.84 6.69
C PHE A 859 14.03 -32.10 7.87
N GLU A 860 15.22 -32.66 7.59
CA GLU A 860 16.29 -32.79 8.57
C GLU A 860 17.35 -31.71 8.29
N LYS A 861 17.63 -30.85 9.28
CA LYS A 861 18.62 -29.76 9.19
C LYS A 861 20.06 -30.31 9.08
N ARG A 862 20.45 -30.78 7.90
CA ARG A 862 21.78 -31.29 7.55
C ARG A 862 22.40 -30.41 6.48
N PHE A 863 23.60 -29.89 6.73
CA PHE A 863 24.30 -29.05 5.76
C PHE A 863 24.61 -29.86 4.49
N GLU A 864 24.20 -29.36 3.33
CA GLU A 864 24.27 -30.06 2.04
C GLU A 864 23.48 -31.38 1.99
N GLY A 865 22.53 -31.57 2.89
CA GLY A 865 21.73 -32.80 3.00
C GLY A 865 22.51 -34.03 3.50
N ASP A 866 23.77 -33.87 3.94
CA ASP A 866 24.63 -34.94 4.45
C ASP A 866 25.24 -34.57 5.82
N GLY A 867 25.93 -35.50 6.46
CA GLY A 867 26.61 -35.26 7.74
C GLY A 867 25.69 -35.38 8.97
N GLU A 868 26.02 -34.69 10.06
CA GLU A 868 25.25 -34.71 11.32
C GLU A 868 24.03 -33.77 11.24
N ILE A 869 22.99 -34.05 12.05
CA ILE A 869 21.88 -33.10 12.21
C ILE A 869 22.41 -31.93 13.03
N LEU A 870 22.32 -30.72 12.49
CA LEU A 870 22.71 -29.50 13.16
C LEU A 870 21.63 -29.06 14.14
N ASP A 871 22.03 -28.40 15.23
CA ASP A 871 21.04 -27.72 16.07
C ASP A 871 20.40 -26.54 15.32
N ALA A 872 19.22 -26.10 15.79
CA ALA A 872 18.44 -25.09 15.09
C ALA A 872 19.22 -23.79 14.88
N LEU A 873 19.99 -23.33 15.88
CA LEU A 873 20.73 -22.08 15.78
C LEU A 873 21.88 -22.19 14.79
N GLU A 874 22.66 -23.28 14.84
CA GLU A 874 23.74 -23.52 13.88
C GLU A 874 23.23 -23.58 12.43
N TRP A 875 22.11 -24.25 12.19
CA TRP A 875 21.48 -24.28 10.86
C TRP A 875 21.05 -22.88 10.41
N ASP A 876 20.26 -22.18 11.24
CA ASP A 876 19.66 -20.90 10.89
C ASP A 876 20.75 -19.87 10.55
N VAL A 877 21.81 -19.73 11.36
CA VAL A 877 22.89 -18.76 11.07
C VAL A 877 23.67 -19.10 9.80
N LYS A 878 23.89 -20.39 9.49
CA LYS A 878 24.59 -20.80 8.26
C LYS A 878 23.73 -20.59 7.03
N ALA A 879 22.45 -20.96 7.10
CA ALA A 879 21.50 -20.82 6.00
C ALA A 879 21.23 -19.34 5.69
N TYR A 880 20.99 -18.51 6.70
CA TYR A 880 20.77 -17.08 6.54
C TYR A 880 22.03 -16.34 6.06
N PHE A 881 23.22 -16.75 6.48
CA PHE A 881 24.47 -16.18 5.99
C PHE A 881 24.67 -16.42 4.49
N ILE A 882 24.42 -17.65 4.03
CA ILE A 882 24.48 -18.00 2.60
C ILE A 882 23.39 -17.28 1.81
N LEU A 883 22.12 -17.39 2.23
CA LEU A 883 21.00 -16.80 1.49
C LEU A 883 21.10 -15.27 1.46
N GLY A 884 21.39 -14.63 2.59
CA GLY A 884 21.57 -13.18 2.69
C GLY A 884 22.69 -12.68 1.80
N GLY A 885 23.85 -13.35 1.81
CA GLY A 885 24.97 -13.01 0.92
C GLY A 885 24.60 -13.12 -0.56
N GLY A 886 23.87 -14.18 -0.94
CA GLY A 886 23.39 -14.37 -2.31
C GLY A 886 22.36 -13.33 -2.74
N MET A 887 21.43 -12.95 -1.85
CA MET A 887 20.48 -11.87 -2.13
C MET A 887 21.20 -10.54 -2.31
N HIS A 888 22.18 -10.23 -1.46
CA HIS A 888 22.98 -9.01 -1.58
C HIS A 888 23.74 -8.93 -2.91
N ASP A 889 24.40 -10.01 -3.32
CA ASP A 889 25.15 -10.05 -4.58
C ASP A 889 24.22 -10.06 -5.81
N ALA A 890 23.07 -10.72 -5.73
CA ALA A 890 22.03 -10.65 -6.75
C ALA A 890 21.52 -9.21 -6.95
N ALA A 891 21.36 -8.46 -5.86
CA ALA A 891 20.99 -7.04 -5.90
C ALA A 891 22.06 -6.21 -6.64
N ILE A 892 23.34 -6.41 -6.30
CA ILE A 892 24.47 -5.70 -6.92
C ILE A 892 24.54 -6.00 -8.42
N SER A 893 24.47 -7.27 -8.83
CA SER A 893 24.47 -7.64 -10.25
C SER A 893 23.28 -7.01 -10.98
N ALA A 894 22.04 -7.24 -10.54
CA ALA A 894 20.86 -6.77 -11.24
C ALA A 894 20.77 -5.24 -11.31
N TRP A 895 20.98 -4.51 -10.21
CA TRP A 895 20.85 -3.05 -10.22
C TRP A 895 22.02 -2.35 -10.93
N SER A 896 23.21 -2.94 -10.92
CA SER A 896 24.32 -2.42 -11.70
C SER A 896 24.04 -2.45 -13.21
N ILE A 897 23.42 -3.52 -13.69
CA ILE A 897 22.97 -3.68 -15.08
C ILE A 897 21.82 -2.69 -15.36
N LYS A 898 20.82 -2.61 -14.48
CA LYS A 898 19.69 -1.68 -14.62
C LYS A 898 20.14 -0.23 -14.75
N GLY A 899 21.04 0.24 -13.88
CA GLY A 899 21.51 1.63 -13.95
C GLY A 899 22.38 1.91 -15.17
N TRP A 900 23.15 0.91 -15.64
CA TRP A 900 23.93 1.06 -16.86
C TRP A 900 23.06 1.01 -18.11
N TYR A 901 22.40 -0.11 -18.40
CA TYR A 901 21.60 -0.25 -19.62
C TYR A 901 20.42 0.72 -19.63
N ASP A 902 19.86 1.01 -18.45
CA ASP A 902 18.77 1.96 -18.25
C ASP A 902 17.64 1.70 -19.25
N TYR A 903 17.30 0.42 -19.41
CA TYR A 903 16.43 -0.08 -20.46
C TYR A 903 14.94 0.21 -20.16
N ILE A 904 14.21 0.50 -21.23
CA ILE A 904 12.80 0.92 -21.19
C ILE A 904 11.84 -0.16 -20.63
N ARG A 905 10.73 0.28 -20.02
CA ARG A 905 9.65 -0.59 -19.51
C ARG A 905 8.53 -0.81 -20.53
N PRO A 906 7.73 -1.91 -20.42
CA PRO A 906 6.69 -2.22 -21.39
C PRO A 906 5.67 -1.10 -21.66
N ILE A 907 5.19 -0.41 -20.63
CA ILE A 907 4.20 0.67 -20.80
C ILE A 907 4.71 1.79 -21.70
N SER A 908 5.94 2.26 -21.46
CA SER A 908 6.56 3.30 -22.29
C SER A 908 6.89 2.78 -23.69
N ALA A 909 7.37 1.54 -23.83
CA ALA A 909 7.70 0.96 -25.13
C ALA A 909 6.47 0.73 -26.01
N ILE A 910 5.40 0.14 -25.47
CA ILE A 910 4.15 -0.15 -26.19
C ILE A 910 3.46 1.16 -26.61
N ARG A 911 3.29 2.12 -25.68
CA ARG A 911 2.71 3.43 -25.98
C ARG A 911 3.55 4.20 -26.99
N TYR A 912 4.88 4.15 -26.89
CA TYR A 912 5.76 4.74 -27.89
C TYR A 912 5.52 4.11 -29.27
N MET A 913 5.64 2.79 -29.41
CA MET A 913 5.45 2.11 -30.70
C MET A 913 4.07 2.38 -31.30
N ALA A 914 3.01 2.37 -30.48
CA ALA A 914 1.65 2.66 -30.93
C ALA A 914 1.48 4.11 -31.43
N SER A 915 2.11 5.08 -30.74
CA SER A 915 2.11 6.49 -31.17
C SER A 915 2.78 6.71 -32.54
N GLN A 916 3.68 5.81 -32.93
CA GLN A 916 4.34 5.86 -34.24
C GLN A 916 3.49 5.25 -35.37
N GLY A 917 2.34 4.64 -35.06
CA GLY A 917 1.52 3.89 -36.00
C GLY A 917 1.88 2.41 -36.02
N GLN A 918 1.84 1.76 -37.18
CA GLN A 918 2.06 0.31 -37.31
C GLN A 918 3.22 -0.05 -38.22
N SER A 919 3.86 -1.21 -38.02
CA SER A 919 5.03 -1.64 -38.81
C SER A 919 4.84 -2.89 -39.69
N THR A 920 3.62 -3.39 -39.85
CA THR A 920 3.32 -4.62 -40.59
C THR A 920 3.00 -4.37 -42.07
N ASP A 921 2.13 -3.40 -42.37
CA ASP A 921 1.67 -3.12 -43.73
C ASP A 921 2.19 -1.77 -44.25
N PRO A 922 3.22 -1.75 -45.12
CA PRO A 922 3.78 -0.52 -45.68
C PRO A 922 2.85 0.21 -46.67
N SER A 923 1.66 -0.33 -46.98
CA SER A 923 0.68 0.31 -47.85
C SER A 923 -0.31 1.21 -47.12
N LEU A 924 -0.40 1.14 -45.80
CA LEU A 924 -1.28 2.00 -44.99
C LEU A 924 -0.61 3.34 -44.66
N ASP A 925 -1.41 4.39 -44.56
CA ASP A 925 -0.94 5.76 -44.33
C ASP A 925 -0.28 5.96 -42.94
N ASN A 926 -0.59 5.09 -41.98
CA ASN A 926 -0.02 5.10 -40.62
C ASN A 926 1.17 4.13 -40.47
N TYR A 927 1.84 3.75 -41.56
CA TYR A 927 3.02 2.89 -41.49
C TYR A 927 4.24 3.64 -40.94
N SER A 928 4.96 3.00 -40.01
CA SER A 928 6.27 3.44 -39.53
C SER A 928 7.20 2.25 -39.28
N VAL A 929 8.50 2.40 -39.56
CA VAL A 929 9.51 1.39 -39.21
C VAL A 929 9.65 1.19 -37.70
N THR A 930 9.27 2.18 -36.89
CA THR A 930 9.20 2.11 -35.41
C THR A 930 7.81 1.79 -34.88
N GLY A 931 6.82 1.66 -35.77
CA GLY A 931 5.45 1.34 -35.38
C GLY A 931 5.32 -0.02 -34.71
N ILE A 932 4.21 -0.23 -34.03
CA ILE A 932 3.87 -1.51 -33.41
C ILE A 932 3.44 -2.53 -34.48
N PRO A 933 3.86 -3.81 -34.40
CA PRO A 933 3.40 -4.81 -35.35
C PRO A 933 1.91 -5.12 -35.13
N LEU A 934 1.15 -5.18 -36.22
CA LEU A 934 -0.23 -5.67 -36.21
C LEU A 934 -0.27 -7.18 -36.06
N ILE A 935 -1.16 -7.65 -35.19
CA ILE A 935 -1.39 -9.06 -34.86
C ILE A 935 -2.91 -9.27 -34.85
N GLU A 936 -3.41 -10.05 -35.81
CA GLU A 936 -4.85 -10.31 -35.95
C GLU A 936 -5.46 -10.83 -34.64
N GLY A 937 -6.53 -10.18 -34.17
CA GLY A 937 -7.19 -10.52 -32.91
C GLY A 937 -6.54 -9.97 -31.63
N TYR A 938 -5.37 -9.33 -31.72
CA TYR A 938 -4.65 -8.81 -30.55
C TYR A 938 -4.20 -7.34 -30.70
N ILE A 939 -3.65 -6.94 -31.85
CA ILE A 939 -3.13 -5.60 -32.11
C ILE A 939 -3.59 -5.17 -33.50
N GLU A 940 -4.49 -4.20 -33.54
CA GLU A 940 -5.18 -3.82 -34.79
C GLU A 940 -5.24 -2.31 -34.96
N VAL A 941 -5.45 -1.88 -36.21
CA VAL A 941 -5.77 -0.49 -36.54
C VAL A 941 -7.27 -0.26 -36.35
N ILE A 942 -7.63 0.88 -35.78
CA ILE A 942 -9.03 1.28 -35.62
C ILE A 942 -9.58 1.73 -36.97
N GLU A 943 -10.64 1.09 -37.43
CA GLU A 943 -11.32 1.40 -38.69
C GLU A 943 -12.60 2.23 -38.47
N GLU A 944 -13.12 2.83 -39.53
CA GLU A 944 -14.41 3.52 -39.48
C GLU A 944 -15.54 2.53 -39.14
N GLY A 945 -16.33 2.85 -38.10
CA GLY A 945 -17.38 1.97 -37.58
C GLY A 945 -16.93 1.03 -36.46
N ASP A 946 -15.64 1.03 -36.10
CA ASP A 946 -15.14 0.36 -34.89
C ASP A 946 -15.72 1.05 -33.63
N PRO A 947 -16.11 0.32 -32.57
CA PRO A 947 -16.57 0.93 -31.31
C PRO A 947 -15.59 1.94 -30.70
N LEU A 948 -14.28 1.76 -30.92
CA LEU A 948 -13.23 2.66 -30.45
C LEU A 948 -12.93 3.83 -31.39
N ALA A 949 -13.61 3.95 -32.55
CA ALA A 949 -13.41 5.04 -33.51
C ALA A 949 -13.64 6.44 -32.89
N GLY A 950 -14.41 6.51 -31.80
CA GLY A 950 -14.70 7.74 -31.06
C GLY A 950 -15.65 8.69 -31.82
N PHE A 951 -15.92 9.84 -31.22
CA PHE A 951 -16.77 10.86 -31.85
C PHE A 951 -16.14 11.37 -33.15
N ASN A 952 -16.90 11.41 -34.24
CA ASN A 952 -16.43 11.81 -35.58
C ASN A 952 -15.18 11.05 -36.08
N ASN A 953 -15.02 9.77 -35.74
CA ASN A 953 -13.90 8.94 -36.19
C ASN A 953 -12.51 9.47 -35.73
N GLN A 954 -12.45 10.21 -34.63
CA GLN A 954 -11.21 10.85 -34.16
C GLN A 954 -10.06 9.86 -33.86
N ASN A 955 -10.37 8.59 -33.58
CA ASN A 955 -9.37 7.54 -33.31
C ASN A 955 -9.07 6.65 -34.52
N VAL A 956 -9.74 6.83 -35.66
CA VAL A 956 -9.49 6.00 -36.85
C VAL A 956 -8.04 6.16 -37.32
N GLY A 957 -7.37 5.03 -37.57
CA GLY A 957 -5.94 4.98 -37.89
C GLY A 957 -5.00 4.86 -36.69
N ARG A 958 -5.50 5.00 -35.45
CA ARG A 958 -4.75 4.67 -34.23
C ARG A 958 -4.76 3.17 -33.97
N ILE A 959 -3.97 2.74 -32.98
CA ILE A 959 -3.81 1.33 -32.61
C ILE A 959 -4.71 1.00 -31.41
N LYS A 960 -5.35 -0.17 -31.47
CA LYS A 960 -6.06 -0.81 -30.36
C LYS A 960 -5.41 -2.14 -29.98
N LEU A 961 -5.50 -2.50 -28.69
CA LEU A 961 -4.97 -3.75 -28.12
C LEU A 961 -6.13 -4.57 -27.54
N TYR A 962 -6.12 -5.89 -27.71
CA TYR A 962 -7.02 -6.82 -27.01
C TYR A 962 -6.29 -7.41 -25.80
N THR A 963 -6.61 -6.91 -24.62
CA THR A 963 -5.79 -7.09 -23.41
C THR A 963 -6.62 -6.77 -22.15
N TRP A 964 -6.05 -6.90 -20.95
CA TRP A 964 -6.72 -6.47 -19.72
C TRP A 964 -7.06 -4.98 -19.81
N LYS A 965 -8.30 -4.61 -19.46
CA LYS A 965 -8.84 -3.29 -19.79
C LYS A 965 -8.28 -2.16 -18.92
N GLY A 966 -7.67 -2.47 -17.78
CA GLY A 966 -7.13 -1.46 -16.86
C GLY A 966 -8.07 -1.11 -15.72
N HIS A 967 -7.52 -0.45 -14.70
CA HIS A 967 -8.23 0.01 -13.50
C HIS A 967 -9.39 0.96 -13.80
N ASP A 968 -9.40 1.66 -14.93
CA ASP A 968 -10.51 2.55 -15.34
C ASP A 968 -11.86 1.82 -15.52
N PHE A 969 -11.85 0.48 -15.49
CA PHE A 969 -13.02 -0.38 -15.59
C PHE A 969 -13.39 -1.07 -14.27
N ILE A 970 -12.76 -0.67 -13.15
CA ILE A 970 -13.00 -1.17 -11.80
C ILE A 970 -13.33 0.05 -10.91
N ASN A 971 -14.53 0.10 -10.36
CA ASN A 971 -14.92 1.10 -9.35
C ASN A 971 -14.72 0.56 -7.93
N ASP A 972 -14.89 -0.75 -7.76
CA ASP A 972 -14.77 -1.45 -6.48
C ASP A 972 -13.96 -2.73 -6.70
N VAL A 973 -12.76 -2.78 -6.10
CA VAL A 973 -11.83 -3.92 -6.25
C VAL A 973 -12.32 -5.18 -5.54
N GLU A 974 -13.22 -5.07 -4.56
CA GLU A 974 -13.74 -6.23 -3.82
C GLU A 974 -14.85 -6.96 -4.57
N THR A 975 -15.47 -6.32 -5.58
CA THR A 975 -16.66 -6.85 -6.25
C THR A 975 -16.63 -6.81 -7.77
N GLU A 976 -15.63 -6.15 -8.38
CA GLU A 976 -15.53 -5.98 -9.83
C GLU A 976 -14.22 -6.50 -10.40
N VAL A 977 -14.29 -6.97 -11.65
CA VAL A 977 -13.14 -7.31 -12.50
C VAL A 977 -13.14 -6.45 -13.75
N ALA A 978 -11.99 -5.90 -14.16
CA ALA A 978 -11.92 -5.11 -15.39
C ALA A 978 -12.23 -5.98 -16.61
N GLY A 979 -11.78 -7.24 -16.57
CA GLY A 979 -11.84 -8.20 -17.67
C GLY A 979 -10.96 -7.81 -18.86
N VAL A 980 -11.06 -8.59 -19.94
CA VAL A 980 -10.27 -8.39 -21.17
C VAL A 980 -11.13 -7.81 -22.29
N GLY A 981 -10.55 -6.96 -23.12
CA GLY A 981 -11.26 -6.37 -24.26
C GLY A 981 -10.39 -5.46 -25.12
N TRP A 982 -11.00 -4.90 -26.16
CA TRP A 982 -10.34 -3.91 -27.01
C TRP A 982 -10.25 -2.55 -26.30
N ILE A 983 -9.04 -2.02 -26.15
CA ILE A 983 -8.74 -0.67 -25.64
C ILE A 983 -7.81 0.09 -26.59
N LEU A 984 -7.75 1.41 -26.48
CA LEU A 984 -6.71 2.20 -27.15
C LEU A 984 -5.34 1.82 -26.57
N ALA A 985 -4.34 1.65 -27.43
CA ALA A 985 -2.98 1.34 -26.97
C ALA A 985 -2.40 2.44 -26.05
N ASP A 986 -2.82 3.69 -26.25
CA ASP A 986 -2.43 4.83 -25.43
C ASP A 986 -3.02 4.78 -24.01
N ASN A 987 -4.05 3.96 -23.79
CA ASN A 987 -4.70 3.75 -22.49
C ASN A 987 -4.27 2.41 -21.86
N TRP A 988 -3.28 1.71 -22.42
CA TRP A 988 -2.85 0.42 -21.90
C TRP A 988 -2.11 0.56 -20.58
N TYR A 989 -2.45 -0.32 -19.63
CA TYR A 989 -1.79 -0.45 -18.34
C TYR A 989 -1.29 -1.90 -18.12
N PRO A 990 -0.12 -2.08 -17.49
CA PRO A 990 0.25 -3.36 -16.89
C PRO A 990 -0.77 -3.74 -15.79
N TYR A 991 -0.84 -5.03 -15.45
CA TYR A 991 -1.78 -5.56 -14.46
C TYR A 991 -1.20 -5.30 -13.07
N GLN A 992 -1.44 -4.08 -12.58
CA GLN A 992 -0.90 -3.50 -11.36
C GLN A 992 -1.90 -2.46 -10.82
N ARG A 993 -1.72 -2.00 -9.58
CA ARG A 993 -2.50 -0.93 -8.96
C ARG A 993 -2.32 0.41 -9.73
N PRO A 994 -3.35 1.28 -9.80
CA PRO A 994 -3.24 2.60 -10.43
C PRO A 994 -2.15 3.49 -9.80
N THR A 995 -1.89 3.30 -8.51
CA THR A 995 -0.89 4.04 -7.72
C THR A 995 0.52 3.44 -7.80
N PHE A 996 0.66 2.25 -8.42
CA PHE A 996 1.93 1.55 -8.63
C PHE A 996 1.95 0.87 -10.00
N VAL A 997 1.99 1.64 -11.09
CA VAL A 997 1.87 1.07 -12.44
C VAL A 997 3.11 0.27 -12.87
N THR A 998 4.30 0.70 -12.46
CA THR A 998 5.56 -0.04 -12.69
C THR A 998 6.56 0.36 -11.62
N PRO A 999 7.47 -0.54 -11.20
CA PRO A 999 8.52 -0.17 -10.27
C PRO A 999 9.40 0.98 -10.82
N PRO A 1000 9.87 1.90 -9.95
CA PRO A 1000 10.55 3.13 -10.35
C PRO A 1000 12.03 2.89 -10.69
N PHE A 1001 12.29 2.01 -11.65
CA PHE A 1001 13.61 1.67 -12.15
C PHE A 1001 13.53 0.93 -13.50
N ALA A 1002 14.64 0.94 -14.24
CA ALA A 1002 14.77 0.29 -15.55
C ALA A 1002 14.45 -1.22 -15.54
N GLY A 1003 14.05 -1.74 -16.71
CA GLY A 1003 13.64 -3.13 -16.91
C GLY A 1003 14.79 -4.14 -16.85
N PHE A 1004 15.81 -3.96 -17.69
CA PHE A 1004 16.85 -4.95 -17.94
C PHE A 1004 17.97 -4.94 -16.89
N VAL A 1005 18.28 -6.05 -16.20
CA VAL A 1005 17.58 -7.35 -16.15
C VAL A 1005 16.53 -7.39 -15.03
N SER A 1006 15.62 -8.35 -15.07
CA SER A 1006 14.60 -8.57 -14.03
C SER A 1006 15.26 -8.93 -12.70
N GLY A 1007 15.11 -8.06 -11.69
CA GLY A 1007 15.62 -8.34 -10.34
C GLY A 1007 14.96 -9.56 -9.72
N HIS A 1008 13.65 -9.75 -9.94
CA HIS A 1008 12.92 -10.93 -9.45
C HIS A 1008 13.49 -12.24 -10.03
N SER A 1009 13.81 -12.26 -11.32
CA SER A 1009 14.41 -13.43 -11.97
C SER A 1009 15.80 -13.75 -11.38
N THR A 1010 16.61 -12.72 -11.11
CA THR A 1010 17.95 -12.88 -10.51
C THR A 1010 17.90 -13.33 -9.06
N TYR A 1011 17.13 -12.66 -8.20
CA TYR A 1011 16.98 -13.08 -6.80
C TYR A 1011 16.45 -14.51 -6.71
N SER A 1012 15.41 -14.82 -7.48
CA SER A 1012 14.72 -16.10 -7.35
C SER A 1012 15.56 -17.27 -7.82
N ARG A 1013 16.32 -17.11 -8.91
CA ARG A 1013 17.24 -18.19 -9.31
C ARG A 1013 18.37 -18.35 -8.30
N ALA A 1014 18.96 -17.25 -7.83
CA ALA A 1014 20.02 -17.33 -6.84
C ALA A 1014 19.55 -18.05 -5.56
N ALA A 1015 18.38 -17.68 -5.04
CA ALA A 1015 17.80 -18.32 -3.86
C ALA A 1015 17.49 -19.80 -4.10
N ALA A 1016 16.85 -20.14 -5.22
CA ALA A 1016 16.49 -21.53 -5.54
C ALA A 1016 17.70 -22.47 -5.57
N ASP A 1017 18.81 -22.02 -6.17
CA ASP A 1017 20.03 -22.80 -6.28
C ASP A 1017 20.79 -22.87 -4.95
N LEU A 1018 20.78 -21.78 -4.16
CA LEU A 1018 21.32 -21.79 -2.80
C LEU A 1018 20.53 -22.74 -1.88
N LEU A 1019 19.20 -22.73 -1.92
CA LEU A 1019 18.36 -23.68 -1.18
C LEU A 1019 18.62 -25.12 -1.62
N THR A 1020 18.80 -25.36 -2.92
CA THR A 1020 19.19 -26.67 -3.44
C THR A 1020 20.51 -27.15 -2.83
N LYS A 1021 21.53 -26.28 -2.80
CA LYS A 1021 22.84 -26.61 -2.23
C LYS A 1021 22.79 -26.78 -0.71
N LEU A 1022 22.08 -25.91 0.00
CA LEU A 1022 21.93 -25.96 1.46
C LEU A 1022 21.23 -27.25 1.91
N THR A 1023 20.13 -27.60 1.27
CA THR A 1023 19.31 -28.77 1.63
C THR A 1023 19.83 -30.08 1.03
N GLY A 1024 20.74 -30.02 0.05
CA GLY A 1024 21.24 -31.19 -0.68
C GLY A 1024 20.23 -31.81 -1.65
N SER A 1025 19.11 -31.13 -1.91
CA SER A 1025 18.01 -31.61 -2.75
C SER A 1025 17.45 -30.46 -3.60
N PRO A 1026 17.21 -30.65 -4.90
CA PRO A 1026 16.51 -29.63 -5.70
C PRO A 1026 15.01 -29.57 -5.38
N PHE A 1027 14.46 -30.61 -4.74
CA PHE A 1027 13.04 -30.72 -4.41
C PHE A 1027 12.73 -30.12 -3.04
N PHE A 1028 11.55 -29.49 -2.92
CA PHE A 1028 10.96 -29.15 -1.63
C PHE A 1028 10.86 -30.39 -0.74
N PRO A 1029 10.93 -30.26 0.61
CA PRO A 1029 10.67 -31.38 1.52
C PRO A 1029 9.35 -32.09 1.20
N GLY A 1030 9.32 -33.43 1.23
CA GLY A 1030 8.14 -34.20 0.79
C GLY A 1030 7.94 -34.25 -0.74
N GLY A 1031 8.73 -33.50 -1.51
CA GLY A 1031 8.69 -33.40 -2.96
C GLY A 1031 7.61 -32.45 -3.48
N LEU A 1032 7.07 -31.55 -2.66
CA LEU A 1032 6.02 -30.61 -3.07
C LEU A 1032 6.01 -29.39 -2.15
N GLY A 1033 6.15 -28.19 -2.71
CA GLY A 1033 5.80 -26.93 -2.06
C GLY A 1033 4.44 -26.44 -2.56
N GLU A 1034 3.63 -25.86 -1.66
CA GLU A 1034 2.28 -25.39 -1.99
C GLU A 1034 2.01 -24.01 -1.38
N PHE A 1035 1.21 -23.20 -2.07
CA PHE A 1035 0.60 -21.98 -1.57
C PHE A 1035 -0.87 -21.93 -2.00
N VAL A 1036 -1.77 -21.55 -1.11
CA VAL A 1036 -3.22 -21.53 -1.39
C VAL A 1036 -3.69 -20.07 -1.48
N ALA A 1037 -4.01 -19.62 -2.68
CA ALA A 1037 -4.77 -18.39 -2.89
C ALA A 1037 -6.25 -18.70 -2.76
N LYS A 1038 -6.89 -18.15 -1.74
CA LYS A 1038 -8.29 -18.43 -1.40
C LYS A 1038 -9.26 -17.70 -2.30
N GLU A 1039 -10.35 -18.39 -2.65
CA GLU A 1039 -11.45 -17.84 -3.46
C GLU A 1039 -11.94 -16.48 -2.90
N ASN A 1040 -11.95 -15.44 -3.73
CA ASN A 1040 -12.37 -14.07 -3.41
C ASN A 1040 -11.66 -13.43 -2.18
N GLU A 1041 -10.51 -13.94 -1.76
CA GLU A 1041 -9.79 -13.47 -0.56
C GLU A 1041 -8.35 -13.03 -0.87
N PHE A 1042 -7.80 -13.34 -2.05
CA PHE A 1042 -6.37 -13.16 -2.33
C PHE A 1042 -6.03 -12.01 -3.29
N LEU A 1043 -6.83 -11.77 -4.34
CA LEU A 1043 -6.52 -10.71 -5.30
C LEU A 1043 -6.89 -9.34 -4.72
N VAL A 1044 -5.98 -8.38 -4.86
CA VAL A 1044 -6.12 -7.02 -4.34
C VAL A 1044 -6.19 -5.97 -5.44
N PHE A 1045 -5.94 -6.35 -6.71
CA PHE A 1045 -6.06 -5.44 -7.86
C PHE A 1045 -7.48 -5.42 -8.44
N GLU A 1046 -8.22 -6.52 -8.30
CA GLU A 1046 -9.61 -6.73 -8.72
C GLU A 1046 -10.16 -8.02 -8.08
N ASP A 1047 -11.48 -8.26 -8.18
CA ASP A 1047 -12.14 -9.40 -7.54
C ASP A 1047 -11.59 -10.77 -8.01
N GLY A 1048 -11.46 -11.69 -7.04
CA GLY A 1048 -11.09 -13.09 -7.24
C GLY A 1048 -9.95 -13.59 -6.32
N PRO A 1049 -9.39 -14.78 -6.63
CA PRO A 1049 -9.71 -15.66 -7.75
C PRO A 1049 -11.11 -16.27 -7.63
N SER A 1050 -11.67 -16.76 -8.74
CA SER A 1050 -13.05 -17.32 -8.78
C SER A 1050 -13.21 -18.70 -8.12
N GLN A 1051 -12.10 -19.28 -7.66
CA GLN A 1051 -12.02 -20.51 -6.86
C GLN A 1051 -10.67 -20.54 -6.13
N ASP A 1052 -10.52 -21.42 -5.13
CA ASP A 1052 -9.21 -21.71 -4.55
C ASP A 1052 -8.21 -22.10 -5.68
N VAL A 1053 -7.07 -21.39 -5.72
CA VAL A 1053 -5.94 -21.69 -6.60
C VAL A 1053 -4.77 -22.12 -5.74
N VAL A 1054 -4.34 -23.37 -5.90
CA VAL A 1054 -3.16 -23.89 -5.21
C VAL A 1054 -1.96 -23.83 -6.13
N LEU A 1055 -1.04 -22.90 -5.89
CA LEU A 1055 0.26 -22.90 -6.57
C LEU A 1055 1.09 -24.06 -6.05
N GLN A 1056 1.74 -24.80 -6.95
CA GLN A 1056 2.49 -26.02 -6.62
C GLN A 1056 3.84 -26.06 -7.31
N TRP A 1057 4.88 -26.46 -6.58
CA TRP A 1057 6.24 -26.57 -7.09
C TRP A 1057 6.90 -27.86 -6.64
N ALA A 1058 7.49 -28.62 -7.56
CA ALA A 1058 8.28 -29.80 -7.19
C ALA A 1058 9.67 -29.37 -6.69
N THR A 1059 10.31 -28.46 -7.44
CA THR A 1059 11.66 -27.96 -7.16
C THR A 1059 11.67 -26.47 -6.85
N TYR A 1060 12.71 -26.01 -6.16
CA TYR A 1060 12.93 -24.58 -5.96
C TYR A 1060 13.11 -23.83 -7.28
N ARG A 1061 13.67 -24.49 -8.31
CA ARG A 1061 13.81 -23.92 -9.65
C ARG A 1061 12.46 -23.71 -10.34
N ASP A 1062 11.49 -24.60 -10.14
CA ASP A 1062 10.13 -24.43 -10.67
C ASP A 1062 9.45 -23.19 -10.07
N ALA A 1063 9.63 -22.97 -8.76
CA ALA A 1063 9.13 -21.76 -8.09
C ALA A 1063 9.76 -20.51 -8.70
N SER A 1064 11.09 -20.48 -8.83
CA SER A 1064 11.83 -19.39 -9.48
C SER A 1064 11.44 -19.14 -10.95
N ASP A 1065 11.09 -20.19 -11.69
CA ASP A 1065 10.66 -20.07 -13.09
C ASP A 1065 9.28 -19.43 -13.17
N GLN A 1066 8.35 -19.84 -12.30
CA GLN A 1066 7.04 -19.20 -12.17
C GLN A 1066 7.14 -17.75 -11.70
N THR A 1067 8.05 -17.41 -10.78
CA THR A 1067 8.32 -16.02 -10.38
C THR A 1067 8.63 -15.15 -11.58
N SER A 1068 9.41 -15.68 -12.51
CA SER A 1068 9.85 -14.95 -13.68
C SER A 1068 8.74 -14.76 -14.71
N LEU A 1069 7.96 -15.81 -14.98
CA LEU A 1069 6.79 -15.74 -15.87
C LEU A 1069 5.72 -14.75 -15.35
N SER A 1070 5.56 -14.68 -14.03
CA SER A 1070 4.62 -13.74 -13.40
C SER A 1070 4.86 -12.28 -13.80
N ARG A 1071 6.12 -11.89 -14.08
CA ARG A 1071 6.47 -10.51 -14.44
C ARG A 1071 6.03 -10.13 -15.85
N ILE A 1072 5.87 -11.13 -16.72
CA ILE A 1072 5.35 -10.96 -18.08
C ILE A 1072 3.83 -10.84 -18.03
N TRP A 1073 3.12 -11.72 -17.30
CA TRP A 1073 1.67 -11.60 -17.08
C TRP A 1073 1.28 -10.31 -16.35
N GLY A 1074 2.06 -9.92 -15.33
CA GLY A 1074 1.89 -8.66 -14.61
C GLY A 1074 2.14 -7.42 -15.49
N GLY A 1075 2.72 -7.57 -16.67
CA GLY A 1075 2.84 -6.47 -17.63
C GLY A 1075 4.13 -5.64 -17.53
N ILE A 1076 5.07 -6.00 -16.65
CA ILE A 1076 6.16 -5.10 -16.22
C ILE A 1076 7.55 -5.46 -16.75
N HIS A 1077 7.72 -6.67 -17.31
CA HIS A 1077 8.96 -7.12 -17.95
C HIS A 1077 8.69 -7.88 -19.27
N PRO A 1078 9.44 -7.60 -20.36
CA PRO A 1078 9.49 -8.46 -21.54
C PRO A 1078 10.45 -9.66 -21.33
N PRO A 1079 10.42 -10.68 -22.21
CA PRO A 1079 11.35 -11.83 -22.19
C PRO A 1079 12.84 -11.48 -22.09
N ALA A 1080 13.24 -10.36 -22.71
CA ALA A 1080 14.64 -9.91 -22.69
C ALA A 1080 15.15 -9.56 -21.29
N ASP A 1081 14.26 -9.19 -20.36
CA ASP A 1081 14.65 -8.90 -18.99
C ASP A 1081 14.78 -10.19 -18.16
N ASP A 1082 14.10 -11.27 -18.55
CA ASP A 1082 13.97 -12.49 -17.74
C ASP A 1082 15.19 -13.42 -17.83
N ILE A 1083 15.47 -13.98 -19.01
CA ILE A 1083 16.46 -15.06 -19.17
C ILE A 1083 17.84 -14.68 -18.66
N PRO A 1084 18.43 -13.52 -19.01
CA PRO A 1084 19.74 -13.14 -18.48
C PRO A 1084 19.71 -13.00 -16.95
N GLY A 1085 18.59 -12.52 -16.39
CA GLY A 1085 18.40 -12.44 -14.94
C GLY A 1085 18.51 -13.80 -14.26
N ARG A 1086 17.87 -14.85 -14.82
CA ARG A 1086 17.97 -16.22 -14.30
C ARG A 1086 19.41 -16.76 -14.40
N LEU A 1087 20.08 -16.59 -15.54
CA LEU A 1087 21.46 -17.08 -15.73
C LEU A 1087 22.43 -16.43 -14.72
N ILE A 1088 22.31 -15.12 -14.50
CA ILE A 1088 23.11 -14.39 -13.50
C ILE A 1088 22.83 -14.93 -12.09
N GLY A 1089 21.57 -15.24 -11.76
CA GLY A 1089 21.22 -15.79 -10.45
C GLY A 1089 21.90 -17.14 -10.16
N GLU A 1090 22.04 -18.01 -11.16
CA GLU A 1090 22.77 -19.28 -11.03
C GLU A 1090 24.27 -19.04 -10.73
N GLU A 1091 24.91 -18.11 -11.46
CA GLU A 1091 26.32 -17.75 -11.23
C GLU A 1091 26.53 -17.17 -9.81
N VAL A 1092 25.64 -16.26 -9.37
CA VAL A 1092 25.66 -15.70 -8.01
C VAL A 1092 25.53 -16.80 -6.96
N ALA A 1093 24.66 -17.78 -7.15
CA ALA A 1093 24.48 -18.89 -6.20
C ALA A 1093 25.74 -19.76 -6.07
N GLU A 1094 26.38 -20.10 -7.19
CA GLU A 1094 27.63 -20.87 -7.19
C GLU A 1094 28.74 -20.13 -6.45
N ASP A 1095 28.92 -18.85 -6.74
CA ASP A 1095 29.97 -18.04 -6.13
C ASP A 1095 29.73 -17.79 -4.65
N THR A 1096 28.49 -17.47 -4.28
CA THR A 1096 28.08 -17.28 -2.88
C THR A 1096 28.36 -18.53 -2.04
N PHE A 1097 27.93 -19.71 -2.53
CA PHE A 1097 28.10 -20.94 -1.78
C PHE A 1097 29.59 -21.31 -1.63
N ALA A 1098 30.35 -21.22 -2.72
CA ALA A 1098 31.79 -21.50 -2.72
C ALA A 1098 32.59 -20.55 -1.83
N PHE A 1099 32.13 -19.30 -1.69
CA PHE A 1099 32.77 -18.29 -0.85
C PHE A 1099 32.40 -18.44 0.64
N ALA A 1100 31.15 -18.81 0.95
CA ALA A 1100 30.66 -18.96 2.32
C ALA A 1100 31.17 -20.23 3.02
N GLU A 1101 31.18 -21.37 2.32
CA GLU A 1101 31.51 -22.69 2.89
C GLU A 1101 32.84 -22.73 3.70
N PRO A 1102 33.96 -22.13 3.26
CA PRO A 1102 35.21 -22.12 4.01
C PRO A 1102 35.10 -21.54 5.42
N TYR A 1103 34.23 -20.56 5.65
CA TYR A 1103 34.05 -19.93 6.97
C TYR A 1103 33.51 -20.92 8.00
N PHE A 1104 32.62 -21.83 7.59
CA PHE A 1104 32.05 -22.86 8.47
C PHE A 1104 33.04 -23.97 8.82
N ARG A 1105 34.08 -24.15 7.99
CA ARG A 1105 35.09 -25.20 8.14
C ARG A 1105 36.39 -24.67 8.77
N GLY A 1106 36.42 -23.42 9.25
CA GLY A 1106 37.61 -22.80 9.85
C GLY A 1106 38.75 -22.56 8.86
N GLN A 1107 38.42 -22.52 7.58
CA GLN A 1107 39.40 -22.32 6.52
C GLN A 1107 39.47 -20.83 6.17
N THR A 1108 40.64 -20.37 5.71
CA THR A 1108 40.71 -19.04 5.11
C THR A 1108 40.06 -19.15 3.72
N PRO A 1109 38.97 -18.42 3.45
CA PRO A 1109 38.41 -18.36 2.11
C PRO A 1109 39.47 -17.85 1.15
N ALA A 1110 39.41 -18.28 -0.11
CA ALA A 1110 40.18 -17.61 -1.14
C ALA A 1110 39.73 -16.15 -1.15
N ASN A 1111 40.64 -15.21 -0.94
CA ASN A 1111 40.29 -13.79 -1.06
C ASN A 1111 39.90 -13.57 -2.53
N PRO A 1112 38.66 -13.12 -2.83
CA PRO A 1112 38.19 -12.92 -4.21
C PRO A 1112 39.02 -11.86 -4.95
N ASN A 1113 39.78 -11.05 -4.21
CA ASN A 1113 40.73 -10.06 -4.72
C ASN A 1113 42.21 -10.53 -4.69
N ASP A 1114 42.50 -11.77 -4.29
CA ASP A 1114 43.88 -12.30 -4.28
C ASP A 1114 44.24 -12.96 -5.61
N ASN A 1115 44.89 -12.19 -6.49
CA ASN A 1115 45.54 -12.67 -7.71
C ASN A 1115 46.74 -13.64 -7.44
N SER A 1116 46.86 -14.23 -6.24
CA SER A 1116 47.92 -15.19 -5.94
C SER A 1116 47.55 -16.60 -6.42
N PHE A 1117 48.36 -17.13 -7.35
CA PHE A 1117 48.20 -18.50 -7.82
C PHE A 1117 48.31 -19.52 -6.67
N VAL A 1118 47.41 -20.49 -6.58
CA VAL A 1118 47.53 -21.64 -5.67
C VAL A 1118 48.22 -22.79 -6.39
N VAL A 1119 49.00 -23.59 -5.67
CA VAL A 1119 49.67 -24.78 -6.23
C VAL A 1119 49.20 -26.04 -5.51
N TYR A 1120 48.57 -26.95 -6.23
CA TYR A 1120 48.06 -28.21 -5.69
C TYR A 1120 48.35 -29.40 -6.61
N PRO A 1121 48.66 -30.61 -6.11
CA PRO A 1121 48.91 -30.93 -4.71
C PRO A 1121 50.28 -30.43 -4.24
N ASN A 1122 50.33 -29.83 -3.05
CA ASN A 1122 51.59 -29.44 -2.40
C ASN A 1122 51.57 -29.94 -0.94
N PRO A 1123 52.24 -31.06 -0.60
CA PRO A 1123 53.25 -31.75 -1.39
C PRO A 1123 52.69 -32.56 -2.57
N THR A 1124 53.39 -32.55 -3.72
CA THR A 1124 53.11 -33.48 -4.82
C THR A 1124 53.86 -34.80 -4.64
N THR A 1125 53.16 -35.92 -4.79
CA THR A 1125 53.74 -37.28 -4.74
C THR A 1125 53.97 -37.86 -6.14
N ASN A 1126 53.10 -37.52 -7.08
CA ASN A 1126 53.17 -37.97 -8.48
C ASN A 1126 53.96 -37.01 -9.39
N LYS A 1127 54.51 -35.92 -8.84
CA LYS A 1127 55.29 -34.89 -9.53
C LYS A 1127 54.48 -34.12 -10.58
N THR A 1128 53.16 -34.11 -10.45
CA THR A 1128 52.24 -33.24 -11.17
C THR A 1128 51.76 -32.16 -10.21
N LEU A 1129 51.67 -30.92 -10.68
CA LEU A 1129 51.18 -29.77 -9.95
C LEU A 1129 50.25 -28.97 -10.86
N THR A 1130 49.15 -28.51 -10.31
CA THR A 1130 48.20 -27.58 -10.92
C THR A 1130 48.37 -26.23 -10.26
N ILE A 1131 48.43 -25.19 -11.09
CA ILE A 1131 48.64 -23.81 -10.70
C ILE A 1131 47.40 -23.04 -11.12
N THR A 1132 46.68 -22.44 -10.17
CA THR A 1132 45.46 -21.65 -10.47
C THR A 1132 45.81 -20.20 -10.83
N ASN A 1133 44.87 -19.47 -11.40
CA ASN A 1133 44.99 -18.04 -11.73
C ASN A 1133 46.24 -17.74 -12.57
N THR A 1134 46.46 -18.55 -13.62
CA THR A 1134 47.53 -18.36 -14.61
C THR A 1134 46.94 -17.97 -15.96
N ASP A 1135 47.71 -17.28 -16.80
CA ASP A 1135 47.37 -17.01 -18.19
C ASP A 1135 48.30 -17.75 -19.17
N LEU A 1136 47.89 -17.89 -20.44
CA LEU A 1136 48.70 -18.56 -21.48
C LEU A 1136 50.11 -17.97 -21.63
N THR A 1137 50.29 -16.69 -21.31
CA THR A 1137 51.57 -15.97 -21.42
C THR A 1137 52.47 -16.08 -20.19
N ASP A 1138 52.00 -16.71 -19.11
CA ASP A 1138 52.73 -16.76 -17.86
C ASP A 1138 54.01 -17.59 -17.91
N GLN A 1139 55.06 -17.07 -17.29
CA GLN A 1139 56.34 -17.77 -17.18
C GLN A 1139 56.42 -18.57 -15.89
N ILE A 1140 56.21 -19.88 -16.03
CA ILE A 1140 56.33 -20.82 -14.90
C ILE A 1140 57.76 -21.39 -14.84
N ASN A 1141 58.45 -21.12 -13.74
CA ASN A 1141 59.79 -21.62 -13.48
C ASN A 1141 59.84 -22.34 -12.12
N LEU A 1142 60.66 -23.39 -12.03
CA LEU A 1142 60.91 -24.11 -10.78
C LEU A 1142 62.39 -24.04 -10.41
N PHE A 1143 62.71 -23.80 -9.15
CA PHE A 1143 64.09 -23.75 -8.64
C PHE A 1143 64.26 -24.65 -7.41
N ASP A 1144 65.42 -25.29 -7.26
CA ASP A 1144 65.76 -25.93 -5.97
C ASP A 1144 66.17 -24.89 -4.92
N ILE A 1145 66.31 -25.29 -3.66
CA ILE A 1145 66.76 -24.41 -2.56
C ILE A 1145 68.17 -23.81 -2.76
N LYS A 1146 68.94 -24.25 -3.75
CA LYS A 1146 70.24 -23.67 -4.12
C LYS A 1146 70.12 -22.66 -5.26
N GLY A 1147 68.90 -22.36 -5.71
CA GLY A 1147 68.60 -21.44 -6.81
C GLY A 1147 68.86 -22.02 -8.20
N ARG A 1148 69.03 -23.35 -8.33
CA ARG A 1148 69.20 -23.97 -9.66
C ARG A 1148 67.83 -24.23 -10.29
N LYS A 1149 67.64 -23.77 -11.53
CA LYS A 1149 66.42 -24.02 -12.30
C LYS A 1149 66.26 -25.52 -12.58
N ILE A 1150 65.04 -26.02 -12.38
CA ILE A 1150 64.61 -27.40 -12.59
C ILE A 1150 63.68 -27.42 -13.80
N ASP A 1151 63.91 -28.37 -14.70
CA ASP A 1151 63.13 -28.48 -15.93
C ASP A 1151 61.71 -28.98 -15.64
N VAL A 1152 60.73 -28.25 -16.18
CA VAL A 1152 59.33 -28.67 -16.28
C VAL A 1152 59.18 -29.48 -17.57
N LEU A 1153 58.70 -30.72 -17.45
CA LEU A 1153 58.61 -31.68 -18.56
C LEU A 1153 57.46 -31.34 -19.51
N THR A 1154 56.30 -31.01 -18.94
CA THR A 1154 55.11 -30.56 -19.68
C THR A 1154 54.42 -29.46 -18.89
N SER A 1155 53.83 -28.51 -19.61
CA SER A 1155 52.99 -27.43 -19.09
C SER A 1155 51.77 -27.35 -19.99
N SER A 1156 50.57 -27.46 -19.43
CA SER A 1156 49.30 -27.39 -20.16
C SER A 1156 48.42 -26.34 -19.51
N TYR A 1157 48.12 -25.28 -20.25
CA TYR A 1157 47.17 -24.24 -19.83
C TYR A 1157 45.76 -24.64 -20.27
N ASP A 1158 44.80 -24.44 -19.38
CA ASP A 1158 43.37 -24.62 -19.61
C ASP A 1158 42.70 -23.24 -19.52
N GLU A 1159 42.15 -22.78 -20.65
CA GLU A 1159 41.60 -21.42 -20.80
C GLU A 1159 40.30 -21.22 -20.04
N PHE A 1160 39.49 -22.28 -19.89
CA PHE A 1160 38.20 -22.22 -19.19
C PHE A 1160 38.38 -22.16 -17.68
N SER A 1161 39.34 -22.91 -17.14
CA SER A 1161 39.59 -22.94 -15.70
C SER A 1161 40.68 -21.97 -15.23
N ARG A 1162 41.37 -21.29 -16.17
CA ARG A 1162 42.55 -20.44 -15.92
C ARG A 1162 43.66 -21.14 -15.13
N GLN A 1163 43.83 -22.45 -15.35
CA GLN A 1163 44.81 -23.27 -14.64
C GLN A 1163 45.94 -23.76 -15.55
N THR A 1164 47.16 -23.77 -15.02
CA THR A 1164 48.29 -24.43 -15.69
C THR A 1164 48.72 -25.67 -14.92
N THR A 1165 48.60 -26.84 -15.56
CA THR A 1165 49.13 -28.09 -15.04
C THR A 1165 50.56 -28.32 -15.52
N ILE A 1166 51.50 -28.41 -14.59
CA ILE A 1166 52.90 -28.76 -14.85
C ILE A 1166 53.25 -30.17 -14.37
N LYS A 1167 54.15 -30.83 -15.10
CA LYS A 1167 54.72 -32.12 -14.70
C LYS A 1167 56.23 -32.03 -14.59
N LEU A 1168 56.78 -32.47 -13.46
CA LEU A 1168 58.23 -32.46 -13.23
C LEU A 1168 58.86 -33.77 -13.73
N ASN A 1169 60.16 -33.72 -13.99
CA ASN A 1169 60.92 -34.90 -14.40
C ASN A 1169 60.84 -36.00 -13.32
N SER A 1170 60.74 -37.26 -13.72
CA SER A 1170 60.77 -38.40 -12.80
C SER A 1170 62.06 -38.47 -11.98
N ALA A 1171 63.16 -37.88 -12.47
CA ALA A 1171 64.43 -37.74 -11.75
C ALA A 1171 64.46 -36.62 -10.69
N THR A 1172 63.45 -35.75 -10.62
CA THR A 1172 63.35 -34.69 -9.60
C THR A 1172 63.33 -35.32 -8.20
N ALA A 1173 64.28 -34.94 -7.35
CA ALA A 1173 64.44 -35.50 -6.01
C ALA A 1173 63.31 -35.03 -5.07
N SER A 1174 63.07 -35.77 -3.98
CA SER A 1174 62.22 -35.24 -2.92
C SER A 1174 62.90 -34.08 -2.22
N GLY A 1175 62.14 -33.03 -1.93
CA GLY A 1175 62.67 -31.84 -1.28
C GLY A 1175 61.78 -30.61 -1.47
N LEU A 1176 62.28 -29.49 -0.96
CA LEU A 1176 61.67 -28.17 -1.14
C LEU A 1176 62.15 -27.55 -2.45
N TYR A 1177 61.24 -26.92 -3.15
CA TYR A 1177 61.48 -26.18 -4.39
C TYR A 1177 60.75 -24.83 -4.32
N MET A 1178 61.20 -23.86 -5.11
CA MET A 1178 60.55 -22.58 -5.29
C MET A 1178 59.94 -22.54 -6.69
N LEU A 1179 58.61 -22.52 -6.77
CA LEU A 1179 57.88 -22.32 -8.02
C LEU A 1179 57.60 -20.83 -8.18
N SER A 1180 58.00 -20.25 -9.32
CA SER A 1180 57.64 -18.87 -9.66
C SER A 1180 56.74 -18.83 -10.88
N VAL A 1181 55.69 -18.02 -10.81
CA VAL A 1181 54.86 -17.61 -11.95
C VAL A 1181 55.13 -16.12 -12.15
N ASN A 1182 55.72 -15.75 -13.29
CA ASN A 1182 56.22 -14.41 -13.56
C ASN A 1182 57.15 -13.91 -12.43
N ASN A 1183 56.71 -12.91 -11.64
CA ASN A 1183 57.48 -12.28 -10.56
C ASN A 1183 57.10 -12.78 -9.15
N THR A 1184 56.10 -13.66 -9.04
CA THR A 1184 55.57 -14.14 -7.76
C THR A 1184 56.00 -15.59 -7.54
N ALA A 1185 56.42 -15.96 -6.32
CA ALA A 1185 56.94 -17.29 -6.03
C ALA A 1185 56.29 -17.94 -4.80
N LYS A 1186 55.99 -19.25 -4.89
CA LYS A 1186 55.51 -20.10 -3.79
C LYS A 1186 56.44 -21.29 -3.59
N MET A 1187 56.62 -21.69 -2.33
CA MET A 1187 57.40 -22.86 -1.98
C MET A 1187 56.56 -24.13 -2.18
N ILE A 1188 57.13 -25.11 -2.88
CA ILE A 1188 56.48 -26.41 -3.10
C ILE A 1188 57.34 -27.55 -2.54
N VAL A 1189 56.68 -28.64 -2.19
CA VAL A 1189 57.31 -29.84 -1.65
C VAL A 1189 57.07 -30.98 -2.64
N VAL A 1190 58.14 -31.65 -3.08
CA VAL A 1190 58.05 -32.90 -3.85
C VAL A 1190 58.32 -34.05 -2.89
N LYS A 1191 57.35 -34.96 -2.72
CA LYS A 1191 57.49 -36.21 -1.96
C LYS A 1191 57.55 -37.39 -2.92
N TYR A 1192 58.20 -38.47 -2.49
CA TYR A 1192 58.29 -39.73 -3.24
C TYR A 1192 57.08 -40.61 -2.98
#